data_AF-A0A9W9EJX1-F1
#
_entry.id   AF-A0A9W9EJX1-F1
#
_cell.length_a   1.000
_cell.length_b   1.000
_cell.length_c   1.000
_cell.angle_alpha   90.00
_cell.angle_beta   90.00
_cell.angle_gamma   90.00
#
_symmetry.space_group_name_H-M   'P 1'
#
loop_
_entity.id
_entity.type
_entity.pdbx_description
1 polymer ?
#
loop_
_entity_poly.entity_id
_entity_poly.type
_entity_poly.pdbx_seq_one_letter_code
_entity_poly.pdbx_strand_id
1 'polypeptide(L)'
;MSILESDGLSVTYASDHNGAPDLRLIHYNDVYHVEPGSAEPIGGVPRFQSLMNYYRTDPRFAGQPDALTFFSGDAFNPSLESTVTKGRHMVPFLNKVGTDVACVGNHDLDFGVAQFRHLAGQCHFPWLLANVLDPALGEDVPIANCGKTCMLTSSNGIKVGVIGLGEREWLGTINSLPPDLIYKSASETAKQLAPRLREQGAELVIVVSHQREPNDNKLAQNLPPGLVDIILGGHDHYYAHAVVNGTHVLRSGTDFKQLSYIEGFRKAGGTSGWDFNITRRDVVRSIPEDPETVRLVERLTSSLKAKLEKPVGYTVTPLDGRFSTVRQRESNLGNFVCDLMRFYYAADCAMMAGGTIRGDQIYPPGVLRLKDLLNCFPFEDPVVLLRVRGQALLEALENGVSQLPALEGRFTQVSNISFGYKLDAPGDPKQYVVATRGYMGRGKDGFSSLLVKSEGGEVEELVCEENGVLISTILRQYFMSLKVLGKWQRWSASLHRHWGSVHRNLHGEGWLKPPSAGASPVSEKAPAHRLMSRPPLQRTARLSYYYGRFPEEAEEATVTTSVSIKGNDNGTNSDEMDSDSDDDPDILTSPQPRTNYVTQPARSSADEDHRLCLARCVVRKWMRHAGLQPNNLSTMDGEGEFTPSWTSGISPRLEGRIVVE
;
A
#
# COMPACT_ATOMS: atom_id res chain seq x y z
N MET A 1 15.51 -30.68 14.40
CA MET A 1 14.59 -30.03 13.46
C MET A 1 15.37 -28.98 12.68
N SER A 2 15.17 -28.86 11.37
CA SER A 2 15.83 -27.80 10.59
C SER A 2 15.22 -26.43 10.93
N ILE A 3 15.93 -25.33 10.63
CA ILE A 3 15.38 -23.97 10.81
C ILE A 3 14.07 -23.81 10.02
N LEU A 4 14.01 -24.34 8.80
CA LEU A 4 12.81 -24.35 7.96
C LEU A 4 11.65 -25.15 8.60
N GLU A 5 11.96 -26.16 9.41
CA GLU A 5 10.95 -26.97 10.07
C GLU A 5 10.33 -26.28 11.29
N SER A 6 11.13 -25.64 12.15
CA SER A 6 10.65 -25.14 13.45
C SER A 6 10.36 -23.65 13.51
N ASP A 7 11.14 -22.81 12.81
CA ASP A 7 11.13 -21.37 13.09
C ASP A 7 9.88 -20.70 12.52
N GLY A 8 9.24 -19.87 13.33
CA GLY A 8 7.98 -19.22 12.99
C GLY A 8 6.79 -20.17 12.91
N LEU A 9 6.92 -21.44 13.32
CA LEU A 9 5.80 -22.38 13.34
C LEU A 9 4.90 -22.13 14.55
N SER A 10 3.58 -22.17 14.35
CA SER A 10 2.60 -22.18 15.44
C SER A 10 1.36 -22.96 15.03
N VAL A 11 0.94 -23.92 15.86
CA VAL A 11 -0.32 -24.65 15.64
C VAL A 11 -1.47 -23.70 15.92
N THR A 12 -2.29 -23.45 14.90
CA THR A 12 -3.48 -22.58 15.00
C THR A 12 -4.70 -23.39 15.41
N TYR A 13 -4.84 -24.58 14.82
CA TYR A 13 -5.93 -25.49 15.13
C TYR A 13 -5.47 -26.92 14.90
N ALA A 14 -5.90 -27.84 15.76
CA ALA A 14 -5.65 -29.27 15.60
C ALA A 14 -6.95 -30.04 15.87
N SER A 15 -7.26 -30.95 14.96
CA SER A 15 -8.26 -32.00 15.14
C SER A 15 -7.67 -33.19 15.90
N ASP A 16 -8.50 -34.20 16.19
CA ASP A 16 -8.07 -35.45 16.84
C ASP A 16 -7.36 -36.43 15.86
N HIS A 17 -7.21 -36.05 14.59
CA HIS A 17 -6.56 -36.88 13.58
C HIS A 17 -5.03 -36.90 13.73
N ASN A 18 -4.49 -38.12 13.86
CA ASN A 18 -3.06 -38.40 13.86
C ASN A 18 -2.72 -39.33 12.69
N GLY A 19 -2.02 -38.83 11.67
CA GLY A 19 -1.65 -39.60 10.50
C GLY A 19 -1.31 -38.74 9.27
N ALA A 20 -1.06 -39.39 8.13
CA ALA A 20 -0.86 -38.70 6.87
C ALA A 20 -2.19 -38.09 6.39
N PRO A 21 -2.19 -36.84 5.89
CA PRO A 21 -3.41 -36.18 5.43
C PRO A 21 -3.88 -36.67 4.06
N ASP A 22 -5.20 -36.63 3.83
CA ASP A 22 -5.83 -36.89 2.53
C ASP A 22 -5.57 -35.75 1.53
N LEU A 23 -5.47 -34.51 2.04
CA LEU A 23 -5.17 -33.30 1.28
C LEU A 23 -4.18 -32.40 2.02
N ARG A 24 -3.36 -31.69 1.25
CA ARG A 24 -2.45 -30.67 1.77
C ARG A 24 -2.74 -29.36 1.05
N LEU A 25 -2.98 -28.31 1.81
CA LEU A 25 -3.31 -26.99 1.28
C LEU A 25 -2.36 -25.95 1.85
N ILE A 26 -2.04 -24.92 1.07
CA ILE A 26 -1.32 -23.74 1.49
C ILE A 26 -2.18 -22.52 1.18
N HIS A 27 -2.32 -21.61 2.13
CA HIS A 27 -3.10 -20.39 1.96
C HIS A 27 -2.29 -19.15 2.34
N TYR A 28 -2.34 -18.12 1.49
CA TYR A 28 -1.83 -16.78 1.76
C TYR A 28 -2.73 -15.72 1.11
N ASN A 29 -2.61 -14.46 1.53
CA ASN A 29 -3.47 -13.35 1.10
C ASN A 29 -2.70 -12.02 1.22
N ASP A 30 -3.17 -10.98 0.52
CA ASP A 30 -2.74 -9.59 0.67
C ASP A 30 -1.23 -9.42 0.55
N VAL A 31 -0.69 -9.46 -0.66
CA VAL A 31 0.77 -9.40 -0.89
C VAL A 31 1.17 -8.20 -1.73
N TYR A 32 1.66 -7.15 -1.09
CA TYR A 32 1.98 -5.90 -1.78
C TYR A 32 3.48 -5.72 -1.98
N HIS A 33 4.26 -6.12 -0.98
CA HIS A 33 5.70 -5.89 -0.94
C HIS A 33 6.51 -7.16 -1.19
N VAL A 34 7.49 -7.06 -2.11
CA VAL A 34 8.40 -8.17 -2.43
C VAL A 34 9.59 -8.25 -1.47
N GLU A 35 10.01 -7.09 -0.94
CA GLU A 35 11.08 -6.96 0.06
C GLU A 35 10.59 -7.28 1.48
N PRO A 36 11.47 -7.74 2.38
CA PRO A 36 11.12 -7.92 3.78
C PRO A 36 10.88 -6.58 4.49
N GLY A 37 9.96 -6.59 5.46
CA GLY A 37 9.68 -5.49 6.37
C GLY A 37 10.76 -5.28 7.45
N SER A 38 10.58 -4.22 8.24
CA SER A 38 11.52 -3.79 9.28
C SER A 38 11.50 -4.64 10.57
N ALA A 39 10.39 -5.33 10.86
CA ALA A 39 10.13 -6.02 12.11
C ALA A 39 9.56 -7.43 11.88
N GLU A 40 9.77 -8.33 12.85
CA GLU A 40 9.26 -9.70 12.77
C GLU A 40 7.72 -9.77 12.88
N PRO A 41 7.06 -10.71 12.19
CA PRO A 41 7.61 -11.51 11.08
C PRO A 41 7.97 -10.62 9.89
N ILE A 42 9.19 -10.77 9.38
CA ILE A 42 9.73 -9.84 8.37
C ILE A 42 9.20 -10.09 6.96
N GLY A 43 8.71 -11.29 6.65
CA GLY A 43 8.24 -11.61 5.30
C GLY A 43 9.35 -11.61 4.25
N GLY A 44 9.01 -11.11 3.07
CA GLY A 44 9.86 -11.09 1.88
C GLY A 44 9.74 -12.37 1.07
N VAL A 45 9.49 -12.21 -0.24
CA VAL A 45 9.20 -13.32 -1.17
C VAL A 45 10.31 -14.38 -1.19
N PRO A 46 11.62 -14.06 -1.12
CA PRO A 46 12.65 -15.10 -1.10
C PRO A 46 12.56 -16.07 0.07
N ARG A 47 12.21 -15.60 1.28
CA ARG A 47 12.04 -16.47 2.46
C ARG A 47 10.74 -17.24 2.40
N PHE A 48 9.68 -16.57 1.94
CA PHE A 48 8.40 -17.19 1.70
C PHE A 48 8.54 -18.36 0.70
N GLN A 49 9.28 -18.16 -0.40
CA GLN A 49 9.56 -19.22 -1.36
C GLN A 49 10.31 -20.40 -0.75
N SER A 50 11.27 -20.16 0.17
CA SER A 50 11.93 -21.25 0.90
C SER A 50 10.95 -22.10 1.71
N LEU A 51 9.94 -21.48 2.32
CA LEU A 51 8.88 -22.22 3.01
C LEU A 51 7.97 -22.98 2.04
N MET A 52 7.62 -22.38 0.90
CA MET A 52 6.87 -23.09 -0.16
C MET A 52 7.64 -24.32 -0.64
N ASN A 53 8.95 -24.17 -0.87
CA ASN A 53 9.83 -25.27 -1.27
C ASN A 53 9.92 -26.34 -0.18
N TYR A 54 10.00 -25.94 1.10
CA TYR A 54 9.97 -26.87 2.24
C TYR A 54 8.70 -27.73 2.22
N TYR A 55 7.52 -27.14 2.11
CA TYR A 55 6.27 -27.90 2.07
C TYR A 55 6.13 -28.76 0.81
N ARG A 56 6.74 -28.38 -0.33
CA ARG A 56 6.62 -29.17 -1.56
C ARG A 56 7.64 -30.29 -1.71
N THR A 57 8.86 -30.08 -1.24
CA THR A 57 10.00 -30.91 -1.63
C THR A 57 10.75 -31.56 -0.47
N ASP A 58 10.48 -31.18 0.78
CA ASP A 58 11.16 -31.80 1.92
C ASP A 58 10.82 -33.30 1.99
N PRO A 59 11.81 -34.20 2.17
CA PRO A 59 11.61 -35.64 2.17
C PRO A 59 10.55 -36.17 3.16
N ARG A 60 10.25 -35.42 4.23
CA ARG A 60 9.19 -35.80 5.19
C ARG A 60 7.79 -35.87 4.58
N PHE A 61 7.57 -35.14 3.49
CA PHE A 61 6.30 -35.12 2.77
C PHE A 61 6.27 -36.15 1.63
N ALA A 62 7.34 -36.95 1.47
CA ALA A 62 7.38 -38.01 0.47
C ALA A 62 6.25 -39.03 0.72
N GLY A 63 5.49 -39.34 -0.33
CA GLY A 63 4.34 -40.25 -0.27
C GLY A 63 3.04 -39.60 0.22
N GLN A 64 3.05 -38.31 0.58
CA GLN A 64 1.85 -37.52 0.82
C GLN A 64 1.38 -36.85 -0.49
N PRO A 65 0.11 -36.43 -0.58
CA PRO A 65 -0.37 -35.66 -1.74
C PRO A 65 0.41 -34.35 -1.91
N ASP A 66 0.42 -33.83 -3.14
CA ASP A 66 1.02 -32.53 -3.43
C ASP A 66 0.17 -31.42 -2.81
N ALA A 67 0.82 -30.33 -2.39
CA ALA A 67 0.13 -29.23 -1.74
C ALA A 67 -0.54 -28.30 -2.77
N LEU A 68 -1.86 -28.11 -2.66
CA LEU A 68 -2.62 -27.12 -3.43
C LEU A 68 -2.50 -25.73 -2.78
N THR A 69 -2.28 -24.69 -3.57
CA THR A 69 -1.97 -23.34 -3.09
C THR A 69 -3.06 -22.35 -3.48
N PHE A 70 -3.65 -21.71 -2.49
CA PHE A 70 -4.76 -20.77 -2.61
C PHE A 70 -4.32 -19.37 -2.25
N PHE A 71 -4.70 -18.40 -3.08
CA PHE A 71 -4.39 -17.00 -2.86
C PHE A 71 -5.67 -16.15 -2.79
N SER A 72 -5.89 -15.44 -1.69
CA SER A 72 -7.10 -14.63 -1.53
C SER A 72 -7.02 -13.21 -2.09
N GLY A 73 -6.13 -12.93 -3.04
CA GLY A 73 -6.13 -11.65 -3.77
C GLY A 73 -5.38 -10.51 -3.08
N ASP A 74 -5.41 -9.34 -3.72
CA ASP A 74 -4.63 -8.14 -3.41
C ASP A 74 -3.12 -8.34 -3.59
N ALA A 75 -2.69 -8.42 -4.84
CA ALA A 75 -1.29 -8.58 -5.24
C ALA A 75 -0.73 -7.38 -6.02
N PHE A 76 -1.56 -6.69 -6.78
CA PHE A 76 -1.05 -5.75 -7.79
C PHE A 76 -0.86 -4.32 -7.31
N ASN A 77 -1.49 -3.91 -6.22
CA ASN A 77 -1.37 -2.58 -5.61
C ASN A 77 -1.76 -2.69 -4.12
N PRO A 78 -1.36 -1.78 -3.21
CA PRO A 78 -0.42 -0.68 -3.36
C PRO A 78 1.00 -1.00 -2.90
N SER A 79 1.96 -0.78 -3.77
CA SER A 79 3.38 -0.79 -3.45
C SER A 79 4.11 0.24 -4.28
N LEU A 80 5.34 0.56 -3.89
CA LEU A 80 6.16 1.46 -4.67
C LEU A 80 6.49 0.87 -6.05
N GLU A 81 6.72 -0.44 -6.08
CA GLU A 81 6.91 -1.22 -7.30
C GLU A 81 5.66 -1.19 -8.17
N SER A 82 4.45 -1.29 -7.60
CA SER A 82 3.21 -1.22 -8.37
C SER A 82 2.98 0.15 -8.98
N THR A 83 3.33 1.25 -8.30
CA THR A 83 3.18 2.61 -8.84
C THR A 83 3.93 2.78 -10.16
N VAL A 84 5.13 2.21 -10.26
CA VAL A 84 5.99 2.26 -11.45
C VAL A 84 5.59 1.19 -12.47
N THR A 85 5.37 -0.05 -12.03
CA THR A 85 5.18 -1.20 -12.93
C THR A 85 3.72 -1.48 -13.29
N LYS A 86 2.78 -0.75 -12.68
CA LYS A 86 1.33 -0.99 -12.75
C LYS A 86 0.98 -2.45 -12.45
N GLY A 87 1.55 -2.98 -11.36
CA GLY A 87 1.34 -4.35 -10.87
C GLY A 87 2.18 -5.46 -11.53
N ARG A 88 2.84 -5.19 -12.68
CA ARG A 88 3.60 -6.21 -13.43
C ARG A 88 4.70 -6.91 -12.64
N HIS A 89 5.28 -6.24 -11.66
CA HIS A 89 6.34 -6.79 -10.82
C HIS A 89 5.93 -8.05 -10.04
N MET A 90 4.64 -8.22 -9.70
CA MET A 90 4.19 -9.30 -8.81
C MET A 90 3.92 -10.63 -9.55
N VAL A 91 3.56 -10.56 -10.84
CA VAL A 91 3.21 -11.75 -11.65
C VAL A 91 4.29 -12.86 -11.61
N PRO A 92 5.60 -12.57 -11.79
CA PRO A 92 6.63 -13.61 -11.74
C PRO A 92 6.70 -14.31 -10.38
N PHE A 93 6.41 -13.61 -9.29
CA PHE A 93 6.43 -14.17 -7.94
C PHE A 93 5.21 -15.03 -7.68
N LEU A 94 4.01 -14.61 -8.07
CA LEU A 94 2.80 -15.43 -7.95
C LEU A 94 2.95 -16.75 -8.73
N ASN A 95 3.51 -16.68 -9.94
CA ASN A 95 3.79 -17.89 -10.74
C ASN A 95 4.85 -18.79 -10.09
N LYS A 96 5.92 -18.21 -9.51
CA LYS A 96 7.00 -18.99 -8.85
C LYS A 96 6.54 -19.60 -7.53
N VAL A 97 5.69 -18.90 -6.77
CA VAL A 97 5.03 -19.41 -5.57
C VAL A 97 4.19 -20.64 -5.91
N GLY A 98 3.75 -20.82 -7.16
CA GLY A 98 3.01 -21.99 -7.62
C GLY A 98 1.59 -21.99 -7.11
N THR A 99 0.93 -20.83 -7.17
CA THR A 99 -0.49 -20.69 -6.84
C THR A 99 -1.34 -21.46 -7.83
N ASP A 100 -2.33 -22.20 -7.35
CA ASP A 100 -3.23 -23.01 -8.17
C ASP A 100 -4.54 -22.28 -8.49
N VAL A 101 -4.96 -21.37 -7.61
CA VAL A 101 -6.17 -20.56 -7.78
C VAL A 101 -6.10 -19.29 -6.95
N ALA A 102 -6.61 -18.19 -7.49
CA ALA A 102 -6.71 -16.92 -6.78
C ALA A 102 -8.14 -16.35 -6.76
N CYS A 103 -8.51 -15.65 -5.69
CA CYS A 103 -9.64 -14.73 -5.69
C CYS A 103 -9.15 -13.32 -6.08
N VAL A 104 -9.98 -12.55 -6.77
CA VAL A 104 -9.70 -11.13 -7.02
C VAL A 104 -9.95 -10.34 -5.75
N GLY A 105 -8.96 -9.55 -5.34
CA GLY A 105 -9.10 -8.53 -4.31
C GLY A 105 -9.39 -7.14 -4.88
N ASN A 106 -9.66 -6.18 -4.01
CA ASN A 106 -9.93 -4.82 -4.45
C ASN A 106 -8.73 -4.21 -5.15
N HIS A 107 -7.57 -4.23 -4.52
CA HIS A 107 -6.41 -3.54 -5.05
C HIS A 107 -5.81 -4.21 -6.31
N ASP A 108 -6.28 -5.41 -6.69
CA ASP A 108 -5.97 -6.01 -7.99
C ASP A 108 -6.56 -5.20 -9.17
N LEU A 109 -7.61 -4.44 -8.93
CA LEU A 109 -8.35 -3.66 -9.92
C LEU A 109 -8.05 -2.15 -9.87
N ASP A 110 -7.13 -1.69 -9.02
CA ASP A 110 -6.80 -0.26 -8.87
C ASP A 110 -6.33 0.38 -10.18
N PHE A 111 -5.61 -0.35 -11.03
CA PHE A 111 -5.16 0.12 -12.35
C PHE A 111 -6.20 -0.10 -13.47
N GLY A 112 -7.42 -0.48 -13.11
CA GLY A 112 -8.54 -0.71 -14.02
C GLY A 112 -8.63 -2.15 -14.54
N VAL A 113 -9.83 -2.49 -15.02
CA VAL A 113 -10.20 -3.84 -15.48
C VAL A 113 -9.29 -4.36 -16.62
N ALA A 114 -8.91 -3.48 -17.55
CA ALA A 114 -8.06 -3.87 -18.68
C ALA A 114 -6.65 -4.28 -18.23
N GLN A 115 -6.07 -3.52 -17.30
CA GLN A 115 -4.75 -3.84 -16.76
C GLN A 115 -4.80 -5.14 -15.94
N PHE A 116 -5.80 -5.29 -15.08
CA PHE A 116 -5.99 -6.54 -14.35
C PHE A 116 -6.08 -7.75 -15.29
N ARG A 117 -6.90 -7.68 -16.36
CA ARG A 117 -6.99 -8.76 -17.36
C ARG A 117 -5.65 -9.10 -18.00
N HIS A 118 -4.85 -8.08 -18.32
CA HIS A 118 -3.53 -8.28 -18.89
C HIS A 118 -2.59 -9.01 -17.94
N LEU A 119 -2.59 -8.64 -16.64
CA LEU A 119 -1.76 -9.28 -15.62
C LEU A 119 -2.26 -10.69 -15.28
N ALA A 120 -3.57 -10.87 -15.12
CA ALA A 120 -4.21 -12.15 -14.86
C ALA A 120 -3.93 -13.15 -16.00
N GLY A 121 -3.92 -12.69 -17.26
CA GLY A 121 -3.56 -13.53 -18.41
C GLY A 121 -2.09 -13.97 -18.46
N GLN A 122 -1.21 -13.37 -17.66
CA GLN A 122 0.19 -13.80 -17.48
C GLN A 122 0.37 -14.73 -16.27
N CYS A 123 -0.66 -14.91 -15.46
CA CYS A 123 -0.65 -15.86 -14.34
C CYS A 123 -0.93 -17.28 -14.85
N HIS A 124 -0.30 -18.28 -14.26
CA HIS A 124 -0.49 -19.70 -14.62
C HIS A 124 -1.71 -20.35 -13.95
N PHE A 125 -2.54 -19.55 -13.29
CA PHE A 125 -3.69 -19.99 -12.51
C PHE A 125 -4.90 -19.09 -12.78
N PRO A 126 -6.13 -19.62 -12.60
CA PRO A 126 -7.34 -18.83 -12.77
C PRO A 126 -7.55 -17.86 -11.60
N TRP A 127 -8.08 -16.69 -11.95
CA TRP A 127 -8.62 -15.71 -11.01
C TRP A 127 -10.14 -15.83 -10.93
N LEU A 128 -10.68 -15.85 -9.72
CA LEU A 128 -12.09 -16.09 -9.45
C LEU A 128 -12.76 -14.89 -8.78
N LEU A 129 -13.97 -14.58 -9.23
CA LEU A 129 -14.87 -13.61 -8.60
C LEU A 129 -16.30 -13.88 -9.06
N ALA A 130 -17.11 -14.55 -8.24
CA ALA A 130 -18.43 -15.03 -8.67
C ALA A 130 -19.56 -14.00 -8.56
N ASN A 131 -19.40 -13.01 -7.70
CA ASN A 131 -20.49 -12.18 -7.19
C ASN A 131 -20.40 -10.70 -7.54
N VAL A 132 -19.44 -10.31 -8.39
CA VAL A 132 -19.36 -8.97 -9.00
C VAL A 132 -19.46 -9.14 -10.50
N LEU A 133 -20.56 -8.67 -11.08
CA LEU A 133 -20.89 -8.87 -12.49
C LEU A 133 -20.81 -7.56 -13.25
N ASP A 134 -20.39 -7.66 -14.51
CA ASP A 134 -20.32 -6.54 -15.44
C ASP A 134 -21.36 -6.75 -16.55
N PRO A 135 -22.50 -6.04 -16.53
CA PRO A 135 -23.54 -6.15 -17.56
C PRO A 135 -23.04 -5.87 -18.98
N ALA A 136 -21.95 -5.11 -19.14
CA ALA A 136 -21.36 -4.84 -20.45
C ALA A 136 -20.71 -6.07 -21.08
N LEU A 137 -20.35 -7.08 -20.29
CA LEU A 137 -19.76 -8.34 -20.76
C LEU A 137 -20.82 -9.42 -21.05
N GLY A 138 -22.06 -9.21 -20.58
CA GLY A 138 -23.18 -10.12 -20.76
C GLY A 138 -23.95 -10.38 -19.46
N GLU A 139 -25.11 -11.02 -19.59
CA GLU A 139 -25.89 -11.41 -18.41
C GLU A 139 -25.13 -12.45 -17.58
N ASP A 140 -24.99 -12.20 -16.29
CA ASP A 140 -24.33 -13.11 -15.35
C ASP A 140 -22.83 -13.37 -15.65
N VAL A 141 -22.13 -12.43 -16.29
CA VAL A 141 -20.68 -12.51 -16.52
C VAL A 141 -19.91 -11.72 -15.45
N PRO A 142 -18.94 -12.34 -14.74
CA PRO A 142 -18.10 -11.63 -13.81
C PRO A 142 -17.27 -10.52 -14.44
N ILE A 143 -17.00 -9.46 -13.66
CA ILE A 143 -16.07 -8.41 -14.05
C ILE A 143 -14.73 -9.00 -14.48
N ALA A 144 -14.08 -8.36 -15.45
CA ALA A 144 -12.81 -8.77 -16.03
C ALA A 144 -12.82 -10.16 -16.72
N ASN A 145 -13.98 -10.77 -16.98
CA ASN A 145 -14.11 -12.16 -17.43
C ASN A 145 -13.47 -13.17 -16.44
N CYS A 146 -13.52 -12.89 -15.14
CA CYS A 146 -13.05 -13.84 -14.13
C CYS A 146 -13.88 -15.13 -14.14
N GLY A 147 -13.28 -16.22 -13.67
CA GLY A 147 -14.04 -17.43 -13.38
C GLY A 147 -14.96 -17.21 -12.17
N LYS A 148 -16.09 -17.92 -12.11
CA LYS A 148 -16.89 -17.98 -10.86
C LYS A 148 -16.36 -19.04 -9.92
N THR A 149 -16.03 -20.19 -10.52
CA THR A 149 -15.58 -21.39 -9.83
C THR A 149 -14.44 -22.05 -10.59
N CYS A 150 -13.66 -22.87 -9.89
CA CYS A 150 -12.66 -23.76 -10.46
C CYS A 150 -12.80 -25.15 -9.84
N MET A 151 -12.45 -26.20 -10.58
CA MET A 151 -12.30 -27.55 -10.04
C MET A 151 -10.81 -27.91 -10.09
N LEU A 152 -10.19 -28.06 -8.93
CA LEU A 152 -8.83 -28.57 -8.81
C LEU A 152 -8.87 -30.09 -8.58
N THR A 153 -7.88 -30.81 -9.11
CA THR A 153 -7.71 -32.24 -8.83
C THR A 153 -6.34 -32.44 -8.20
N SER A 154 -6.33 -32.89 -6.95
CA SER A 154 -5.12 -33.22 -6.21
C SER A 154 -4.39 -34.43 -6.81
N SER A 155 -3.12 -34.63 -6.47
CA SER A 155 -2.29 -35.70 -7.05
C SER A 155 -2.74 -37.12 -6.71
N ASN A 156 -3.56 -37.30 -5.66
CA ASN A 156 -4.22 -38.56 -5.31
C ASN A 156 -5.66 -38.67 -5.86
N GLY A 157 -6.08 -37.75 -6.74
CA GLY A 157 -7.35 -37.80 -7.48
C GLY A 157 -8.55 -37.15 -6.80
N ILE A 158 -8.39 -36.58 -5.59
CA ILE A 158 -9.46 -35.89 -4.87
C ILE A 158 -9.78 -34.57 -5.56
N LYS A 159 -11.07 -34.36 -5.85
CA LYS A 159 -11.57 -33.16 -6.52
C LYS A 159 -11.97 -32.08 -5.51
N VAL A 160 -11.41 -30.89 -5.67
CA VAL A 160 -11.66 -29.71 -4.82
C VAL A 160 -12.36 -28.64 -5.64
N GLY A 161 -13.61 -28.35 -5.31
CA GLY A 161 -14.37 -27.26 -5.89
C GLY A 161 -14.04 -25.93 -5.19
N VAL A 162 -13.79 -24.89 -5.96
CA VAL A 162 -13.38 -23.58 -5.44
C VAL A 162 -14.34 -22.50 -5.94
N ILE A 163 -14.78 -21.61 -5.05
CA ILE A 163 -15.62 -20.44 -5.37
C ILE A 163 -14.85 -19.17 -4.99
N GLY A 164 -14.79 -18.17 -5.89
CA GLY A 164 -14.22 -16.84 -5.58
C GLY A 164 -15.31 -15.85 -5.17
N LEU A 165 -15.13 -15.09 -4.08
CA LEU A 165 -16.11 -14.10 -3.60
C LEU A 165 -15.45 -12.80 -3.11
N GLY A 166 -15.98 -11.65 -3.51
CA GLY A 166 -15.58 -10.33 -3.00
C GLY A 166 -16.65 -9.70 -2.13
N GLU A 167 -16.28 -8.75 -1.26
CA GLU A 167 -17.27 -7.97 -0.48
C GLU A 167 -17.86 -6.80 -1.26
N ARG A 168 -19.03 -6.29 -0.83
CA ARG A 168 -19.73 -5.22 -1.54
C ARG A 168 -19.03 -3.88 -1.38
N GLU A 169 -18.57 -3.64 -0.16
CA GLU A 169 -17.99 -2.38 0.30
C GLU A 169 -16.73 -2.04 -0.49
N TRP A 170 -15.97 -3.06 -0.91
CA TRP A 170 -14.85 -2.92 -1.84
C TRP A 170 -15.22 -2.03 -3.04
N LEU A 171 -16.36 -2.25 -3.70
CA LEU A 171 -16.69 -1.54 -4.95
C LEU A 171 -16.67 -0.01 -4.81
N GLY A 172 -16.94 0.51 -3.61
CA GLY A 172 -16.89 1.95 -3.32
C GLY A 172 -15.47 2.50 -3.11
N THR A 173 -14.49 1.64 -2.91
CA THR A 173 -13.09 2.01 -2.61
C THR A 173 -12.24 2.22 -3.87
N ILE A 174 -12.66 1.69 -5.02
CA ILE A 174 -11.90 1.76 -6.28
C ILE A 174 -12.48 2.80 -7.23
N ASN A 175 -11.61 3.69 -7.73
CA ASN A 175 -12.01 4.77 -8.64
C ASN A 175 -12.07 4.36 -10.11
N SER A 176 -11.40 3.26 -10.48
CA SER A 176 -11.21 2.80 -11.86
C SER A 176 -12.18 1.69 -12.31
N LEU A 177 -13.23 1.42 -11.51
CA LEU A 177 -14.25 0.45 -11.87
C LEU A 177 -15.26 1.02 -12.87
N PRO A 178 -15.80 0.19 -13.79
CA PRO A 178 -16.94 0.57 -14.61
C PRO A 178 -18.16 0.97 -13.76
N PRO A 179 -19.04 1.85 -14.27
CA PRO A 179 -20.34 2.08 -13.64
C PRO A 179 -21.24 0.83 -13.74
N ASP A 180 -22.32 0.82 -12.96
CA ASP A 180 -23.42 -0.15 -13.06
C ASP A 180 -23.06 -1.64 -12.81
N LEU A 181 -21.96 -1.90 -12.11
CA LEU A 181 -21.62 -3.25 -11.65
C LEU A 181 -22.73 -3.83 -10.76
N ILE A 182 -23.07 -5.09 -11.00
CA ILE A 182 -24.08 -5.80 -10.22
C ILE A 182 -23.37 -6.65 -9.16
N TYR A 183 -23.59 -6.29 -7.89
CA TYR A 183 -23.18 -7.10 -6.75
C TYR A 183 -24.27 -8.11 -6.38
N LYS A 184 -23.89 -9.39 -6.30
CA LYS A 184 -24.72 -10.47 -5.73
C LYS A 184 -24.25 -10.78 -4.31
N SER A 185 -25.20 -11.12 -3.43
CA SER A 185 -24.87 -11.55 -2.06
C SER A 185 -23.89 -12.73 -2.08
N ALA A 186 -22.78 -12.63 -1.36
CA ALA A 186 -21.78 -13.69 -1.24
C ALA A 186 -22.41 -15.00 -0.73
N SER A 187 -23.25 -14.92 0.30
CA SER A 187 -23.93 -16.09 0.87
C SER A 187 -24.88 -16.77 -0.11
N GLU A 188 -25.68 -15.98 -0.84
CA GLU A 188 -26.61 -16.56 -1.83
C GLU A 188 -25.87 -17.14 -3.04
N THR A 189 -24.77 -16.49 -3.44
CA THR A 189 -23.90 -17.00 -4.51
C THR A 189 -23.26 -18.32 -4.12
N ALA A 190 -22.74 -18.45 -2.89
CA ALA A 190 -22.20 -19.71 -2.38
C ALA A 190 -23.27 -20.81 -2.28
N LYS A 191 -24.48 -20.49 -1.80
CA LYS A 191 -25.63 -21.42 -1.77
C LYS A 191 -25.99 -21.97 -3.14
N GLN A 192 -25.84 -21.15 -4.19
CA GLN A 192 -26.11 -21.57 -5.56
C GLN A 192 -25.00 -22.43 -6.17
N LEU A 193 -23.73 -22.06 -5.93
CA LEU A 193 -22.59 -22.65 -6.64
C LEU A 193 -22.03 -23.89 -5.96
N ALA A 194 -22.04 -23.97 -4.63
CA ALA A 194 -21.50 -25.12 -3.91
C ALA A 194 -22.20 -26.45 -4.28
N PRO A 195 -23.54 -26.55 -4.35
CA PRO A 195 -24.22 -27.78 -4.78
C PRO A 195 -23.84 -28.21 -6.20
N ARG A 196 -23.69 -27.24 -7.13
CA ARG A 196 -23.29 -27.53 -8.52
C ARG A 196 -21.88 -28.11 -8.60
N LEU A 197 -20.95 -27.62 -7.78
CA LEU A 197 -19.60 -28.20 -7.68
C LEU A 197 -19.65 -29.63 -7.14
N ARG A 198 -20.51 -29.91 -6.15
CA ARG A 198 -20.73 -31.28 -5.65
C ARG A 198 -21.30 -32.20 -6.72
N GLU A 199 -22.28 -31.73 -7.49
CA GLU A 199 -22.85 -32.48 -8.63
C GLU A 199 -21.80 -32.79 -9.70
N GLN A 200 -20.80 -31.91 -9.89
CA GLN A 200 -19.64 -32.13 -10.77
C GLN A 200 -18.57 -33.05 -10.16
N GLY A 201 -18.78 -33.52 -8.92
CA GLY A 201 -17.93 -34.47 -8.22
C GLY A 201 -16.92 -33.86 -7.26
N ALA A 202 -17.06 -32.60 -6.83
CA ALA A 202 -16.22 -32.03 -5.78
C ALA A 202 -16.42 -32.77 -4.45
N GLU A 203 -15.34 -33.28 -3.87
CA GLU A 203 -15.32 -33.93 -2.56
C GLU A 203 -15.05 -32.94 -1.42
N LEU A 204 -14.35 -31.85 -1.71
CA LEU A 204 -14.16 -30.69 -0.84
C LEU A 204 -14.64 -29.42 -1.57
N VAL A 205 -15.36 -28.51 -0.90
CA VAL A 205 -15.73 -27.19 -1.44
C VAL A 205 -15.12 -26.10 -0.56
N ILE A 206 -14.27 -25.29 -1.18
CA ILE A 206 -13.56 -24.16 -0.58
C ILE A 206 -14.12 -22.86 -1.15
N VAL A 207 -14.37 -21.89 -0.27
CA VAL A 207 -14.51 -20.49 -0.69
C VAL A 207 -13.16 -19.80 -0.50
N VAL A 208 -12.66 -19.18 -1.57
CA VAL A 208 -11.55 -18.23 -1.49
C VAL A 208 -12.19 -16.85 -1.60
N SER A 209 -12.09 -16.05 -0.55
CA SER A 209 -12.78 -14.77 -0.45
C SER A 209 -11.81 -13.62 -0.23
N HIS A 210 -12.09 -12.47 -0.86
CA HIS A 210 -11.48 -11.20 -0.51
C HIS A 210 -12.54 -10.33 0.18
N GLN A 211 -12.83 -10.70 1.43
CA GLN A 211 -13.77 -10.00 2.30
C GLN A 211 -13.12 -9.85 3.67
N ARG A 212 -13.65 -8.92 4.46
CA ARG A 212 -13.26 -8.79 5.85
C ARG A 212 -13.79 -9.91 6.72
N GLU A 213 -13.17 -10.09 7.88
CA GLU A 213 -13.56 -11.05 8.89
C GLU A 213 -15.04 -11.02 9.25
N PRO A 214 -15.66 -9.87 9.53
CA PRO A 214 -17.09 -9.84 9.85
C PRO A 214 -17.96 -10.37 8.69
N ASN A 215 -17.54 -10.12 7.44
CA ASN A 215 -18.25 -10.57 6.25
C ASN A 215 -18.01 -12.05 5.96
N ASP A 216 -16.81 -12.59 6.18
CA ASP A 216 -16.55 -14.03 6.11
C ASP A 216 -17.29 -14.81 7.22
N ASN A 217 -17.32 -14.28 8.44
CA ASN A 217 -18.06 -14.86 9.55
C ASN A 217 -19.57 -14.84 9.27
N LYS A 218 -20.08 -13.72 8.73
CA LYS A 218 -21.47 -13.61 8.28
C LYS A 218 -21.77 -14.57 7.13
N LEU A 219 -20.83 -14.78 6.21
CA LEU A 219 -20.94 -15.78 5.16
C LEU A 219 -21.09 -17.16 5.77
N ALA A 220 -20.14 -17.61 6.60
CA ALA A 220 -20.19 -18.91 7.28
C ALA A 220 -21.49 -19.12 8.07
N GLN A 221 -21.92 -18.10 8.83
CA GLN A 221 -23.13 -18.16 9.65
C GLN A 221 -24.42 -18.34 8.83
N ASN A 222 -24.46 -17.81 7.61
CA ASN A 222 -25.63 -17.86 6.74
C ASN A 222 -25.65 -19.07 5.80
N LEU A 223 -24.59 -19.89 5.78
CA LEU A 223 -24.54 -21.11 4.98
C LEU A 223 -25.13 -22.29 5.77
N PRO A 224 -25.85 -23.21 5.11
CA PRO A 224 -26.16 -24.50 5.70
C PRO A 224 -24.86 -25.22 6.14
N PRO A 225 -24.82 -25.85 7.33
CA PRO A 225 -23.65 -26.58 7.79
C PRO A 225 -23.20 -27.64 6.77
N GLY A 226 -21.89 -27.71 6.52
CA GLY A 226 -21.28 -28.66 5.58
C GLY A 226 -21.45 -28.32 4.09
N LEU A 227 -22.12 -27.21 3.75
CA LEU A 227 -22.20 -26.75 2.36
C LEU A 227 -20.84 -26.30 1.81
N VAL A 228 -20.09 -25.57 2.65
CA VAL A 228 -18.71 -25.13 2.41
C VAL A 228 -17.86 -25.64 3.57
N ASP A 229 -16.76 -26.30 3.27
CA ASP A 229 -15.91 -26.95 4.29
C ASP A 229 -14.97 -25.94 4.96
N ILE A 230 -14.39 -25.02 4.18
CA ILE A 230 -13.48 -23.98 4.67
C ILE A 230 -13.59 -22.71 3.81
N ILE A 231 -13.50 -21.56 4.47
CA ILE A 231 -13.41 -20.23 3.89
C ILE A 231 -11.99 -19.70 4.13
N LEU A 232 -11.31 -19.37 3.04
CA LEU A 232 -9.97 -18.79 3.00
C LEU A 232 -10.10 -17.31 2.62
N GLY A 233 -10.02 -16.42 3.61
CA GLY A 233 -10.28 -14.99 3.49
C GLY A 233 -9.03 -14.13 3.27
N GLY A 234 -9.22 -12.80 3.24
CA GLY A 234 -8.17 -11.79 3.04
C GLY A 234 -8.57 -10.40 3.55
N HIS A 235 -8.05 -9.34 2.93
CA HIS A 235 -8.39 -7.92 3.11
C HIS A 235 -7.98 -7.25 4.45
N ASP A 236 -7.98 -7.98 5.56
CA ASP A 236 -7.77 -7.39 6.90
C ASP A 236 -6.29 -7.24 7.32
N HIS A 237 -5.36 -7.82 6.56
CA HIS A 237 -3.91 -7.82 6.82
C HIS A 237 -3.42 -8.46 8.14
N TYR A 238 -4.26 -9.22 8.84
CA TYR A 238 -3.83 -9.98 10.03
C TYR A 238 -4.14 -11.47 9.90
N TYR A 239 -3.42 -12.25 10.71
CA TYR A 239 -3.66 -13.69 10.81
C TYR A 239 -4.74 -13.98 11.83
N ALA A 240 -5.76 -14.74 11.45
CA ALA A 240 -6.80 -15.20 12.36
C ALA A 240 -7.49 -16.47 11.85
N HIS A 241 -8.01 -17.23 12.80
CA HIS A 241 -8.79 -18.42 12.56
C HIS A 241 -9.98 -18.46 13.52
N ALA A 242 -11.13 -18.86 12.99
CA ALA A 242 -12.32 -19.16 13.77
C ALA A 242 -13.06 -20.35 13.15
N VAL A 243 -13.93 -20.99 13.94
CA VAL A 243 -14.91 -21.94 13.44
C VAL A 243 -16.29 -21.33 13.65
N VAL A 244 -16.99 -21.03 12.56
CA VAL A 244 -18.29 -20.36 12.57
C VAL A 244 -19.30 -21.28 11.90
N ASN A 245 -20.35 -21.65 12.64
CA ASN A 245 -21.39 -22.58 12.17
C ASN A 245 -20.83 -23.91 11.60
N GLY A 246 -19.73 -24.39 12.20
CA GLY A 246 -19.05 -25.63 11.76
C GLY A 246 -18.14 -25.48 10.54
N THR A 247 -18.01 -24.28 9.96
CA THR A 247 -17.09 -23.98 8.85
C THR A 247 -15.84 -23.26 9.38
N HIS A 248 -14.66 -23.67 8.92
CA HIS A 248 -13.42 -22.97 9.25
C HIS A 248 -13.35 -21.66 8.47
N VAL A 249 -13.03 -20.56 9.14
CA VAL A 249 -12.76 -19.25 8.55
C VAL A 249 -11.32 -18.88 8.88
N LEU A 250 -10.48 -18.74 7.86
CA LEU A 250 -9.03 -18.58 8.02
C LEU A 250 -8.51 -17.42 7.15
N ARG A 251 -7.62 -16.62 7.72
CA ARG A 251 -6.81 -15.62 7.01
C ARG A 251 -5.35 -15.72 7.44
N SER A 252 -4.46 -15.50 6.49
CA SER A 252 -3.04 -15.84 6.57
C SER A 252 -2.13 -14.62 6.65
N GLY A 253 -2.57 -13.49 7.21
CA GLY A 253 -1.70 -12.32 7.39
C GLY A 253 -1.64 -11.39 6.18
N THR A 254 -0.44 -10.97 5.80
CA THR A 254 -0.16 -10.03 4.70
C THR A 254 1.32 -10.05 4.29
N ASP A 255 1.68 -9.48 3.14
CA ASP A 255 3.04 -9.15 2.67
C ASP A 255 4.05 -10.31 2.74
N PHE A 256 3.57 -11.52 2.47
CA PHE A 256 4.37 -12.74 2.60
C PHE A 256 4.97 -12.92 4.01
N LYS A 257 4.43 -12.24 5.03
CA LYS A 257 4.87 -12.37 6.43
C LYS A 257 4.39 -13.65 7.07
N GLN A 258 3.28 -14.19 6.56
CA GLN A 258 2.69 -15.44 7.02
C GLN A 258 2.17 -16.28 5.86
N LEU A 259 2.12 -17.59 6.08
CA LEU A 259 1.25 -18.52 5.35
C LEU A 259 0.59 -19.49 6.32
N SER A 260 -0.50 -20.11 5.88
CA SER A 260 -1.11 -21.25 6.57
C SER A 260 -0.85 -22.53 5.79
N TYR A 261 -0.33 -23.54 6.47
CA TYR A 261 -0.29 -24.92 6.00
C TYR A 261 -1.44 -25.70 6.62
N ILE A 262 -2.27 -26.32 5.80
CA ILE A 262 -3.52 -26.95 6.19
C ILE A 262 -3.48 -28.41 5.75
N GLU A 263 -3.75 -29.30 6.69
CA GLU A 263 -3.87 -30.73 6.47
C GLU A 263 -5.35 -31.09 6.56
N GLY A 264 -5.91 -31.64 5.48
CA GLY A 264 -7.30 -32.06 5.39
C GLY A 264 -7.44 -33.57 5.52
N PHE A 265 -8.40 -34.00 6.33
CA PHE A 265 -8.72 -35.40 6.58
C PHE A 265 -10.21 -35.64 6.30
N ARG A 266 -10.54 -36.70 5.56
CA ARG A 266 -11.95 -37.11 5.41
C ARG A 266 -12.49 -37.60 6.76
N LYS A 267 -13.70 -37.18 7.12
CA LYS A 267 -14.36 -37.66 8.34
C LYS A 267 -14.57 -39.18 8.33
N ALA A 268 -14.29 -39.81 9.47
CA ALA A 268 -14.43 -41.26 9.63
C ALA A 268 -15.91 -41.71 9.72
N GLY A 269 -16.15 -43.01 9.50
CA GLY A 269 -17.45 -43.64 9.80
C GLY A 269 -18.59 -43.34 8.83
N GLY A 270 -18.30 -42.89 7.60
CA GLY A 270 -19.32 -42.63 6.58
C GLY A 270 -20.04 -41.29 6.71
N THR A 271 -19.59 -40.42 7.61
CA THR A 271 -20.08 -39.03 7.71
C THR A 271 -19.41 -38.19 6.63
N SER A 272 -20.20 -37.48 5.81
CA SER A 272 -19.66 -36.56 4.81
C SER A 272 -19.06 -35.32 5.47
N GLY A 273 -17.83 -34.95 5.09
CA GLY A 273 -17.17 -33.73 5.53
C GLY A 273 -15.68 -33.93 5.80
N TRP A 274 -15.04 -32.86 6.25
CA TRP A 274 -13.60 -32.77 6.44
C TRP A 274 -13.25 -32.25 7.83
N ASP A 275 -12.16 -32.76 8.39
CA ASP A 275 -11.49 -32.20 9.55
C ASP A 275 -10.14 -31.64 9.12
N PHE A 276 -9.67 -30.60 9.82
CA PHE A 276 -8.45 -29.88 9.45
C PHE A 276 -7.47 -29.75 10.62
N ASN A 277 -6.18 -29.87 10.32
CA ASN A 277 -5.11 -29.31 11.16
C ASN A 277 -4.54 -28.08 10.45
N ILE A 278 -4.41 -26.96 11.17
CA ILE A 278 -3.96 -25.68 10.61
C ILE A 278 -2.73 -25.23 11.35
N THR A 279 -1.65 -25.05 10.60
CA THR A 279 -0.36 -24.54 11.09
C THR A 279 -0.05 -23.19 10.47
N ARG A 280 0.13 -22.18 11.33
CA ARG A 280 0.67 -20.87 10.95
C ARG A 280 2.17 -20.97 10.76
N ARG A 281 2.67 -20.32 9.72
CA ARG A 281 4.10 -20.11 9.48
C ARG A 281 4.42 -18.64 9.33
N ASP A 282 5.03 -18.08 10.36
CA ASP A 282 5.65 -16.76 10.34
C ASP A 282 6.97 -16.81 9.56
N VAL A 283 7.09 -15.92 8.57
CA VAL A 283 8.29 -15.76 7.76
C VAL A 283 9.28 -14.87 8.50
N VAL A 284 10.11 -15.50 9.32
CA VAL A 284 11.08 -14.84 10.19
C VAL A 284 12.49 -14.76 9.58
N ARG A 285 13.34 -13.88 10.11
CA ARG A 285 14.68 -13.61 9.57
C ARG A 285 15.62 -14.82 9.51
N SER A 286 15.47 -15.79 10.42
CA SER A 286 16.28 -17.00 10.46
C SER A 286 16.02 -17.92 9.26
N ILE A 287 14.84 -17.83 8.62
CA ILE A 287 14.53 -18.62 7.42
C ILE A 287 15.48 -18.19 6.29
N PRO A 288 16.18 -19.14 5.64
CA PRO A 288 17.07 -18.84 4.53
C PRO A 288 16.28 -18.33 3.32
N GLU A 289 16.90 -17.48 2.52
CA GLU A 289 16.32 -16.97 1.28
C GLU A 289 16.53 -17.95 0.12
N ASP A 290 15.53 -18.12 -0.73
CA ASP A 290 15.65 -18.87 -1.98
C ASP A 290 16.55 -18.12 -2.98
N PRO A 291 17.71 -18.68 -3.39
CA PRO A 291 18.69 -17.96 -4.19
C PRO A 291 18.18 -17.51 -5.57
N GLU A 292 17.29 -18.29 -6.20
CA GLU A 292 16.69 -17.91 -7.48
C GLU A 292 15.74 -16.73 -7.34
N THR A 293 14.94 -16.72 -6.27
CA THR A 293 14.02 -15.63 -5.96
C THR A 293 14.76 -14.36 -5.59
N VAL A 294 15.89 -14.44 -4.86
CA VAL A 294 16.76 -13.28 -4.61
C VAL A 294 17.20 -12.63 -5.93
N ARG A 295 17.69 -13.43 -6.88
CA ARG A 295 18.09 -12.92 -8.21
C ARG A 295 16.93 -12.30 -8.99
N LEU A 296 15.71 -12.83 -8.82
CA LEU A 296 14.51 -12.27 -9.44
C LEU A 296 14.12 -10.92 -8.82
N VAL A 297 14.15 -10.81 -7.49
CA VAL A 297 13.95 -9.54 -6.77
C VAL A 297 14.99 -8.51 -7.22
N GLU A 298 16.27 -8.87 -7.24
CA GLU A 298 17.35 -7.98 -7.68
C GLU A 298 17.14 -7.49 -9.11
N ARG A 299 16.78 -8.38 -10.04
CA ARG A 299 16.52 -8.01 -11.43
C ARG A 299 15.40 -6.98 -11.56
N LEU A 300 14.30 -7.18 -10.83
CA LEU A 300 13.11 -6.32 -10.91
C LEU A 300 13.29 -4.98 -10.17
N THR A 301 14.06 -4.96 -9.09
CA THR A 301 14.22 -3.78 -8.21
C THR A 301 15.48 -2.96 -8.47
N SER A 302 16.46 -3.50 -9.22
CA SER A 302 17.78 -2.88 -9.45
C SER A 302 17.72 -1.43 -9.94
N SER A 303 16.81 -1.10 -10.84
CA SER A 303 16.65 0.25 -11.40
C SER A 303 16.08 1.25 -10.41
N LEU A 304 15.32 0.78 -9.41
CA LEU A 304 14.66 1.61 -8.40
C LEU A 304 15.50 1.77 -7.12
N LYS A 305 16.22 0.72 -6.73
CA LYS A 305 16.90 0.59 -5.43
C LYS A 305 17.83 1.76 -5.10
N ALA A 306 18.70 2.16 -6.02
CA ALA A 306 19.72 3.18 -5.78
C ALA A 306 19.13 4.58 -5.46
N LYS A 307 17.97 4.93 -6.01
CA LYS A 307 17.29 6.20 -5.71
C LYS A 307 16.50 6.12 -4.40
N LEU A 308 15.91 4.96 -4.12
CA LEU A 308 14.98 4.73 -3.02
C LEU A 308 15.66 4.50 -1.66
N GLU A 309 16.87 3.95 -1.66
CA GLU A 309 17.65 3.76 -0.42
C GLU A 309 18.27 5.03 0.15
N LYS A 310 18.13 6.17 -0.55
CA LYS A 310 18.69 7.44 -0.09
C LYS A 310 18.10 7.83 1.27
N PRO A 311 18.94 8.12 2.28
CA PRO A 311 18.46 8.59 3.58
C PRO A 311 17.82 9.97 3.41
N VAL A 312 16.60 10.13 3.92
CA VAL A 312 15.85 11.40 3.91
C VAL A 312 15.80 12.04 5.28
N GLY A 313 15.77 11.23 6.35
CA GLY A 313 15.67 11.75 7.70
C GLY A 313 16.05 10.74 8.76
N TYR A 314 15.71 11.08 10.00
CA TYR A 314 15.98 10.26 11.17
C TYR A 314 14.82 10.36 12.15
N THR A 315 14.34 9.25 12.70
CA THR A 315 13.33 9.22 13.76
C THR A 315 13.94 8.68 15.06
N VAL A 316 13.64 9.31 16.20
CA VAL A 316 14.11 8.86 17.53
C VAL A 316 13.10 7.91 18.20
N THR A 317 11.85 7.89 17.73
CA THR A 317 10.78 7.01 18.20
C THR A 317 10.32 6.09 17.07
N PRO A 318 9.77 4.90 17.39
CA PRO A 318 9.13 4.06 16.38
C PRO A 318 7.91 4.77 15.80
N LEU A 319 7.73 4.74 14.47
CA LEU A 319 6.55 5.29 13.79
C LEU A 319 5.61 4.14 13.42
N ASP A 320 4.38 4.18 13.93
CA ASP A 320 3.42 3.09 13.75
C ASP A 320 2.54 3.31 12.52
N GLY A 321 2.90 2.67 11.40
CA GLY A 321 2.13 2.69 10.16
C GLY A 321 1.31 1.43 9.91
N ARG A 322 1.11 0.58 10.93
CA ARG A 322 0.37 -0.69 10.78
C ARG A 322 -1.08 -0.45 10.38
N PHE A 323 -1.59 -1.27 9.46
CA PHE A 323 -2.97 -1.23 8.96
C PHE A 323 -3.99 -1.23 10.10
N SER A 324 -3.83 -2.15 11.06
CA SER A 324 -4.72 -2.27 12.22
C SER A 324 -4.69 -1.06 13.15
N THR A 325 -3.55 -0.36 13.24
CA THR A 325 -3.41 0.80 14.12
C THR A 325 -4.04 2.02 13.49
N VAL A 326 -3.62 2.37 12.28
CA VAL A 326 -4.06 3.60 11.59
C VAL A 326 -5.55 3.61 11.26
N ARG A 327 -6.21 2.44 11.29
CA ARG A 327 -7.65 2.27 11.03
C ARG A 327 -8.52 2.06 12.27
N GLN A 328 -7.95 1.97 13.47
CA GLN A 328 -8.72 1.79 14.71
C GLN A 328 -8.41 2.83 15.79
N ARG A 329 -7.24 3.46 15.74
CA ARG A 329 -6.77 4.35 16.78
C ARG A 329 -5.82 5.41 16.24
N GLU A 330 -5.55 6.40 17.08
CA GLU A 330 -4.54 7.41 16.79
C GLU A 330 -3.15 6.77 16.61
N SER A 331 -2.46 7.16 15.55
CA SER A 331 -1.07 6.79 15.28
C SER A 331 -0.17 8.01 15.34
N ASN A 332 1.04 7.85 15.88
CA ASN A 332 2.03 8.93 15.86
C ASN A 332 2.52 9.28 14.44
N LEU A 333 2.48 8.33 13.50
CA LEU A 333 2.73 8.60 12.08
C LEU A 333 1.57 9.41 11.48
N GLY A 334 0.33 9.06 11.81
CA GLY A 334 -0.86 9.82 11.41
C GLY A 334 -0.81 11.27 11.92
N ASN A 335 -0.50 11.45 13.21
CA ASN A 335 -0.29 12.75 13.82
C ASN A 335 0.76 13.58 13.08
N PHE A 336 1.94 13.01 12.86
CA PHE A 336 3.05 13.69 12.16
C PHE A 336 2.63 14.21 10.79
N VAL A 337 1.91 13.40 10.02
CA VAL A 337 1.49 13.75 8.65
C VAL A 337 0.40 14.82 8.68
N CYS A 338 -0.61 14.67 9.54
CA CYS A 338 -1.66 15.69 9.70
C CYS A 338 -1.08 17.02 10.22
N ASP A 339 -0.10 17.00 11.11
CA ASP A 339 0.58 18.19 11.61
C ASP A 339 1.33 18.91 10.49
N LEU A 340 2.04 18.15 9.63
CA LEU A 340 2.71 18.71 8.47
C LEU A 340 1.74 19.33 7.46
N MET A 341 0.62 18.64 7.15
CA MET A 341 -0.43 19.18 6.28
C MET A 341 -0.97 20.51 6.82
N ARG A 342 -1.32 20.54 8.11
CA ARG A 342 -1.85 21.74 8.78
C ARG A 342 -0.85 22.89 8.78
N PHE A 343 0.41 22.63 9.13
CA PHE A 343 1.44 23.67 9.20
C PHE A 343 1.87 24.18 7.83
N TYR A 344 1.91 23.33 6.80
CA TYR A 344 2.25 23.73 5.44
C TYR A 344 1.25 24.76 4.89
N TYR A 345 -0.05 24.52 5.11
CA TYR A 345 -1.10 25.40 4.62
C TYR A 345 -1.58 26.46 5.62
N ALA A 346 -1.03 26.48 6.85
CA ALA A 346 -1.53 27.30 7.95
C ALA A 346 -3.05 27.13 8.18
N ALA A 347 -3.55 25.90 8.05
CA ALA A 347 -4.95 25.55 8.28
C ALA A 347 -5.29 25.53 9.79
N ASP A 348 -6.58 25.65 10.12
CA ASP A 348 -7.05 25.60 11.51
C ASP A 348 -6.88 24.19 12.10
N CYS A 349 -7.22 23.17 11.31
CA CYS A 349 -7.03 21.76 11.63
C CYS A 349 -6.74 20.93 10.38
N ALA A 350 -6.36 19.66 10.58
CA ALA A 350 -6.23 18.70 9.49
C ALA A 350 -6.86 17.37 9.85
N MET A 351 -7.35 16.66 8.84
CA MET A 351 -7.80 15.28 8.97
C MET A 351 -7.44 14.47 7.73
N MET A 352 -7.22 13.18 7.93
CA MET A 352 -6.86 12.25 6.88
C MET A 352 -7.43 10.87 7.22
N ALA A 353 -8.12 10.24 6.26
CA ALA A 353 -8.56 8.86 6.37
C ALA A 353 -7.35 7.93 6.55
N GLY A 354 -7.39 7.04 7.53
CA GLY A 354 -6.31 6.12 7.91
C GLY A 354 -5.90 5.18 6.78
N GLY A 355 -6.83 4.86 5.88
CA GLY A 355 -6.58 4.12 4.64
C GLY A 355 -5.57 4.79 3.69
N THR A 356 -5.23 6.06 3.92
CA THR A 356 -4.16 6.78 3.21
C THR A 356 -2.77 6.25 3.57
N ILE A 357 -2.56 5.79 4.81
CA ILE A 357 -1.25 5.32 5.28
C ILE A 357 -1.12 3.83 4.93
N ARG A 358 -0.23 3.51 3.99
CA ARG A 358 -0.11 2.15 3.40
C ARG A 358 1.10 1.33 3.83
N GLY A 359 1.95 1.86 4.71
CA GLY A 359 3.25 1.24 5.00
C GLY A 359 3.20 -0.09 5.76
N ASP A 360 2.06 -0.42 6.40
CA ASP A 360 1.75 -1.61 7.18
C ASP A 360 2.89 -2.23 8.02
N GLN A 361 3.63 -1.36 8.70
CA GLN A 361 4.74 -1.75 9.55
C GLN A 361 5.06 -0.68 10.60
N ILE A 362 5.92 -1.06 11.55
CA ILE A 362 6.53 -0.12 12.49
C ILE A 362 7.90 0.28 11.93
N TYR A 363 8.09 1.56 11.65
CA TYR A 363 9.41 2.06 11.28
C TYR A 363 10.22 2.28 12.56
N PRO A 364 11.32 1.53 12.78
CA PRO A 364 12.06 1.61 14.03
C PRO A 364 12.80 2.95 14.16
N PRO A 365 13.20 3.34 15.39
CA PRO A 365 14.14 4.44 15.59
C PRO A 365 15.38 4.26 14.73
N GLY A 366 15.77 5.31 14.01
CA GLY A 366 16.88 5.25 13.08
C GLY A 366 16.67 6.09 11.81
N VAL A 367 17.41 5.72 10.77
CA VAL A 367 17.37 6.37 9.47
C VAL A 367 16.06 6.07 8.77
N LEU A 368 15.37 7.13 8.32
CA LEU A 368 14.27 7.03 7.36
C LEU A 368 14.84 7.20 5.95
N ARG A 369 14.51 6.27 5.06
CA ARG A 369 14.89 6.25 3.65
C ARG A 369 13.75 6.78 2.79
N LEU A 370 14.05 7.18 1.56
CA LEU A 370 13.01 7.66 0.64
C LEU A 370 11.94 6.58 0.38
N LYS A 371 12.36 5.31 0.31
CA LYS A 371 11.43 4.19 0.16
C LYS A 371 10.38 4.12 1.27
N ASP A 372 10.76 4.43 2.51
CA ASP A 372 9.85 4.36 3.66
C ASP A 372 8.69 5.36 3.52
N LEU A 373 8.98 6.58 3.04
CA LEU A 373 7.95 7.60 2.81
C LEU A 373 7.03 7.24 1.65
N LEU A 374 7.61 6.72 0.56
CA LEU A 374 6.83 6.33 -0.62
C LEU A 374 5.99 5.08 -0.37
N ASN A 375 6.47 4.14 0.44
CA ASN A 375 5.69 2.99 0.89
C ASN A 375 4.53 3.40 1.79
N CYS A 376 4.70 4.42 2.65
CA CYS A 376 3.60 4.97 3.42
C CYS A 376 2.56 5.69 2.57
N PHE A 377 2.98 6.39 1.52
CA PHE A 377 2.12 7.23 0.67
C PHE A 377 2.37 6.93 -0.81
N PRO A 378 1.94 5.76 -1.30
CA PRO A 378 2.22 5.31 -2.68
C PRO A 378 1.34 6.02 -3.73
N PHE A 379 0.24 6.65 -3.28
CA PHE A 379 -0.70 7.37 -4.13
C PHE A 379 -0.33 8.84 -4.30
N GLU A 380 -0.69 9.40 -5.45
CA GLU A 380 -0.61 10.84 -5.70
C GLU A 380 -1.79 11.53 -5.01
N ASP A 381 -1.59 11.84 -3.74
CA ASP A 381 -2.62 12.41 -2.88
C ASP A 381 -2.41 13.90 -2.66
N PRO A 382 -3.03 14.78 -3.47
CA PRO A 382 -3.00 16.21 -3.24
C PRO A 382 -3.78 16.58 -1.98
N VAL A 383 -3.18 17.48 -1.18
CA VAL A 383 -3.85 18.10 -0.05
C VAL A 383 -4.75 19.23 -0.56
N VAL A 384 -6.02 19.18 -0.18
CA VAL A 384 -7.02 20.21 -0.46
C VAL A 384 -7.34 21.00 0.82
N LEU A 385 -7.74 22.25 0.66
CA LEU A 385 -8.22 23.09 1.76
C LEU A 385 -9.70 23.34 1.61
N LEU A 386 -10.47 22.92 2.61
CA LEU A 386 -11.92 23.06 2.64
C LEU A 386 -12.33 24.09 3.69
N ARG A 387 -13.26 24.98 3.33
CA ARG A 387 -13.97 25.81 4.30
C ARG A 387 -15.26 25.12 4.70
N VAL A 388 -15.27 24.51 5.88
CA VAL A 388 -16.38 23.69 6.39
C VAL A 388 -17.04 24.35 7.61
N ARG A 389 -18.33 24.07 7.82
CA ARG A 389 -19.01 24.37 9.09
C ARG A 389 -18.62 23.33 10.13
N GLY A 390 -18.65 23.69 11.42
CA GLY A 390 -18.35 22.75 12.51
C GLY A 390 -19.27 21.53 12.53
N GLN A 391 -20.52 21.67 12.08
CA GLN A 391 -21.44 20.54 11.88
C GLN A 391 -20.92 19.53 10.84
N ALA A 392 -20.46 19.99 9.67
CA ALA A 392 -19.91 19.10 8.64
C ALA A 392 -18.63 18.40 9.11
N LEU A 393 -17.82 19.10 9.91
CA LEU A 393 -16.62 18.54 10.54
C LEU A 393 -16.99 17.45 11.56
N LEU A 394 -18.02 17.67 12.38
CA LEU A 394 -18.53 16.68 13.32
C LEU A 394 -19.03 15.43 12.58
N GLU A 395 -19.87 15.60 11.57
CA GLU A 395 -20.39 14.49 10.74
C GLU A 395 -19.25 13.70 10.06
N ALA A 396 -18.18 14.38 9.64
CA ALA A 396 -17.00 13.71 9.09
C ALA A 396 -16.28 12.87 10.15
N LEU A 397 -16.13 13.38 11.38
CA LEU A 397 -15.54 12.64 12.50
C LEU A 397 -16.42 11.44 12.91
N GLU A 398 -17.74 11.62 12.96
CA GLU A 398 -18.71 10.56 13.22
C GLU A 398 -18.65 9.46 12.15
N ASN A 399 -18.61 9.83 10.86
CA ASN A 399 -18.38 8.85 9.78
C ASN A 399 -17.06 8.10 9.98
N GLY A 400 -16.00 8.81 10.37
CA GLY A 400 -14.69 8.21 10.62
C GLY A 400 -14.72 7.08 11.64
N VAL A 401 -15.54 7.18 12.70
CA VAL A 401 -15.66 6.15 13.74
C VAL A 401 -16.87 5.22 13.60
N SER A 402 -17.76 5.50 12.64
CA SER A 402 -19.06 4.82 12.49
C SER A 402 -19.01 3.30 12.27
N GLN A 403 -17.87 2.77 11.83
CA GLN A 403 -17.69 1.36 11.50
C GLN A 403 -16.75 0.64 12.45
N LEU A 404 -16.28 1.28 13.53
CA LEU A 404 -15.47 0.59 14.53
C LEU A 404 -16.26 -0.57 15.17
N PRO A 405 -15.60 -1.71 15.48
CA PRO A 405 -14.16 -1.97 15.41
C PRO A 405 -13.65 -2.47 14.05
N ALA A 406 -14.46 -2.44 12.99
CA ALA A 406 -14.03 -2.88 11.66
C ALA A 406 -12.87 -2.01 11.14
N LEU A 407 -11.95 -2.63 10.39
CA LEU A 407 -10.73 -2.01 9.86
C LEU A 407 -10.98 -1.18 8.60
N GLU A 408 -11.96 -0.29 8.65
CA GLU A 408 -12.27 0.61 7.54
C GLU A 408 -11.19 1.66 7.32
N GLY A 409 -10.93 1.99 6.04
CA GLY A 409 -10.01 3.08 5.68
C GLY A 409 -10.46 4.45 6.21
N ARG A 410 -11.75 4.61 6.52
CA ARG A 410 -12.39 5.88 6.90
C ARG A 410 -11.99 6.42 8.28
N PHE A 411 -11.38 5.62 9.16
CA PHE A 411 -10.95 6.11 10.48
C PHE A 411 -10.04 7.33 10.35
N THR A 412 -10.35 8.44 11.02
CA THR A 412 -9.68 9.72 10.79
C THR A 412 -8.46 9.90 11.71
N GLN A 413 -7.29 10.07 11.11
CA GLN A 413 -6.12 10.66 11.78
C GLN A 413 -6.27 12.19 11.75
N VAL A 414 -5.86 12.88 12.81
CA VAL A 414 -6.19 14.31 12.99
C VAL A 414 -5.03 15.17 13.49
N SER A 415 -5.11 16.48 13.22
CA SER A 415 -4.24 17.51 13.81
C SER A 415 -5.07 18.69 14.30
N ASN A 416 -4.79 19.16 15.52
CA ASN A 416 -5.52 20.25 16.19
C ASN A 416 -7.03 19.99 16.34
N ILE A 417 -7.39 18.72 16.56
CA ILE A 417 -8.74 18.24 16.89
C ILE A 417 -8.58 17.32 18.09
N SER A 418 -9.48 17.44 19.08
CA SER A 418 -9.62 16.44 20.14
C SER A 418 -11.07 16.00 20.21
N PHE A 419 -11.31 14.70 20.20
CA PHE A 419 -12.67 14.17 20.34
C PHE A 419 -12.69 12.83 21.08
N GLY A 420 -13.78 12.61 21.82
CA GLY A 420 -14.26 11.29 22.25
C GLY A 420 -15.66 11.10 21.69
N TYR A 421 -16.07 9.86 21.42
CA TYR A 421 -17.37 9.60 20.81
C TYR A 421 -18.44 9.28 21.87
N LYS A 422 -19.50 10.10 21.91
CA LYS A 422 -20.80 9.81 22.54
C LYS A 422 -21.88 10.28 21.57
N LEU A 423 -22.97 9.53 21.44
CA LEU A 423 -23.92 9.62 20.32
C LEU A 423 -24.74 10.92 20.18
N ASP A 424 -24.48 12.00 20.94
CA ASP A 424 -25.36 13.18 20.99
C ASP A 424 -24.61 14.51 21.31
N ALA A 425 -23.50 14.80 20.62
CA ALA A 425 -22.81 16.09 20.77
C ALA A 425 -23.36 17.15 19.80
N PRO A 426 -23.79 18.34 20.24
CA PRO A 426 -24.20 19.41 19.33
C PRO A 426 -23.00 19.98 18.56
N GLY A 427 -23.15 20.21 17.25
CA GLY A 427 -22.11 20.78 16.40
C GLY A 427 -21.80 22.25 16.67
N ASP A 428 -20.57 22.66 16.34
CA ASP A 428 -20.14 24.06 16.45
C ASP A 428 -20.65 24.91 15.27
N PRO A 429 -21.29 26.07 15.51
CA PRO A 429 -21.73 26.97 14.44
C PRO A 429 -20.59 27.67 13.68
N LYS A 430 -19.33 27.58 14.15
CA LYS A 430 -18.17 28.21 13.49
C LYS A 430 -17.79 27.55 12.16
N GLN A 431 -17.06 28.30 11.34
CA GLN A 431 -16.40 27.77 10.14
C GLN A 431 -14.91 27.54 10.40
N TYR A 432 -14.39 26.49 9.79
CA TYR A 432 -13.01 26.05 9.93
C TYR A 432 -12.37 25.84 8.55
N VAL A 433 -11.09 26.19 8.43
CA VAL A 433 -10.25 25.81 7.29
C VAL A 433 -9.58 24.48 7.62
N VAL A 434 -9.98 23.43 6.91
CA VAL A 434 -9.52 22.06 7.14
C VAL A 434 -8.60 21.64 6.00
N ALA A 435 -7.39 21.19 6.33
CA ALA A 435 -6.52 20.49 5.38
C ALA A 435 -6.90 19.01 5.35
N THR A 436 -7.26 18.50 4.16
CA THR A 436 -7.66 17.12 3.95
C THR A 436 -7.22 16.62 2.57
N ARG A 437 -7.66 15.43 2.15
CA ARG A 437 -7.41 14.89 0.82
C ARG A 437 -8.57 15.17 -0.13
N GLY A 438 -8.24 15.34 -1.41
CA GLY A 438 -9.23 15.39 -2.49
C GLY A 438 -10.20 14.21 -2.48
N TYR A 439 -9.70 12.99 -2.22
CA TYR A 439 -10.51 11.79 -2.02
C TYR A 439 -11.66 11.98 -1.01
N MET A 440 -11.39 12.62 0.13
CA MET A 440 -12.41 12.93 1.13
C MET A 440 -13.30 14.10 0.70
N GLY A 441 -12.74 15.11 0.01
CA GLY A 441 -13.49 16.22 -0.58
C GLY A 441 -14.52 15.78 -1.64
N ARG A 442 -14.26 14.68 -2.35
CA ARG A 442 -15.23 14.04 -3.26
C ARG A 442 -16.27 13.16 -2.56
N GLY A 443 -16.32 13.17 -1.23
CA GLY A 443 -17.26 12.40 -0.43
C GLY A 443 -17.04 10.88 -0.42
N LYS A 444 -15.87 10.40 -0.86
CA LYS A 444 -15.52 8.97 -0.83
C LYS A 444 -15.38 8.48 0.62
N ASP A 445 -15.40 7.16 0.82
CA ASP A 445 -15.42 6.53 2.16
C ASP A 445 -16.53 7.04 3.11
N GLY A 446 -17.61 7.58 2.56
CA GLY A 446 -18.75 8.11 3.31
C GLY A 446 -18.58 9.55 3.82
N PHE A 447 -17.53 10.27 3.41
CA PHE A 447 -17.29 11.66 3.78
C PHE A 447 -18.20 12.67 3.03
N SER A 448 -19.48 12.34 2.82
CA SER A 448 -20.42 13.18 2.07
C SER A 448 -20.61 14.58 2.68
N SER A 449 -20.40 14.74 3.99
CA SER A 449 -20.41 16.04 4.66
C SER A 449 -19.30 16.98 4.19
N LEU A 450 -18.21 16.43 3.62
CA LEU A 450 -17.10 17.17 3.05
C LEU A 450 -17.23 17.41 1.53
N LEU A 451 -18.35 16.98 0.92
CA LEU A 451 -18.53 17.04 -0.52
C LEU A 451 -18.44 18.48 -1.03
N VAL A 452 -17.49 18.69 -1.94
CA VAL A 452 -17.17 19.99 -2.51
C VAL A 452 -18.17 20.41 -3.59
N LYS A 453 -18.33 21.73 -3.77
CA LYS A 453 -19.27 22.30 -4.76
C LYS A 453 -19.01 21.86 -6.20
N SER A 454 -17.75 21.66 -6.56
CA SER A 454 -17.33 21.18 -7.88
C SER A 454 -17.89 19.78 -8.20
N GLU A 455 -18.15 18.98 -7.16
CA GLU A 455 -18.68 17.61 -7.22
C GLU A 455 -20.17 17.54 -6.80
N GLY A 456 -20.86 18.68 -6.74
CA GLY A 456 -22.29 18.76 -6.42
C GLY A 456 -22.63 18.88 -4.92
N GLY A 457 -21.66 19.13 -4.05
CA GLY A 457 -21.87 19.36 -2.62
C GLY A 457 -22.01 20.83 -2.20
N GLU A 458 -21.89 21.10 -0.90
CA GLU A 458 -22.04 22.44 -0.32
C GLU A 458 -20.73 23.10 0.12
N VAL A 459 -19.64 22.33 0.21
CA VAL A 459 -18.37 22.79 0.79
C VAL A 459 -17.57 23.61 -0.21
N GLU A 460 -17.02 24.73 0.25
CA GLU A 460 -16.14 25.59 -0.55
C GLU A 460 -14.69 25.08 -0.50
N GLU A 461 -14.09 24.88 -1.67
CA GLU A 461 -12.66 24.59 -1.83
C GLU A 461 -11.86 25.88 -1.91
N LEU A 462 -10.94 26.10 -0.96
CA LEU A 462 -9.96 27.18 -1.01
C LEU A 462 -8.73 26.80 -1.82
N VAL A 463 -8.37 25.51 -1.79
CA VAL A 463 -7.32 24.90 -2.62
C VAL A 463 -7.90 23.60 -3.16
N CYS A 464 -8.08 23.52 -4.48
CA CYS A 464 -8.54 22.32 -5.15
C CYS A 464 -7.39 21.35 -5.46
N GLU A 465 -7.73 20.15 -5.91
CA GLU A 465 -6.76 19.08 -6.18
C GLU A 465 -5.67 19.47 -7.17
N GLU A 466 -6.00 20.23 -8.22
CA GLU A 466 -5.05 20.70 -9.23
C GLU A 466 -3.97 21.63 -8.65
N ASN A 467 -4.30 22.35 -7.57
CA ASN A 467 -3.41 23.29 -6.90
C ASN A 467 -2.84 22.73 -5.59
N GLY A 468 -3.31 21.55 -5.17
CA GLY A 468 -2.90 20.87 -3.96
C GLY A 468 -1.51 20.26 -4.08
N VAL A 469 -0.72 20.34 -3.02
CA VAL A 469 0.60 19.72 -2.97
C VAL A 469 0.44 18.28 -2.47
N LEU A 470 1.13 17.34 -3.11
CA LEU A 470 1.11 15.93 -2.71
C LEU A 470 1.65 15.75 -1.28
N ILE A 471 1.02 14.88 -0.49
CA ILE A 471 1.49 14.55 0.88
C ILE A 471 2.96 14.08 0.86
N SER A 472 3.31 13.23 -0.11
CA SER A 472 4.68 12.74 -0.32
C SER A 472 5.68 13.89 -0.61
N THR A 473 5.24 14.94 -1.31
CA THR A 473 6.02 16.15 -1.58
C THR A 473 6.19 16.99 -0.32
N ILE A 474 5.15 17.19 0.49
CA ILE A 474 5.25 17.92 1.77
C ILE A 474 6.24 17.21 2.70
N LEU A 475 6.14 15.88 2.83
CA LEU A 475 7.08 15.06 3.61
C LEU A 475 8.51 15.20 3.08
N ARG A 476 8.71 15.07 1.77
CA ARG A 476 10.03 15.22 1.14
C ARG A 476 10.61 16.61 1.40
N GLN A 477 9.84 17.67 1.20
CA GLN A 477 10.29 19.04 1.43
C GLN A 477 10.63 19.29 2.91
N TYR A 478 9.84 18.73 3.83
CA TYR A 478 10.15 18.75 5.26
C TYR A 478 11.51 18.09 5.55
N PHE A 479 11.72 16.85 5.10
CA PHE A 479 12.99 16.14 5.33
C PHE A 479 14.17 16.79 4.59
N MET A 480 13.96 17.34 3.40
CA MET A 480 14.97 18.12 2.68
C MET A 480 15.35 19.39 3.45
N SER A 481 14.37 20.06 4.06
CA SER A 481 14.65 21.22 4.92
C SER A 481 15.56 20.83 6.08
N LEU A 482 15.37 19.65 6.68
CA LEU A 482 16.25 19.13 7.74
C LEU A 482 17.64 18.75 7.25
N LYS A 483 17.73 18.09 6.08
CA LYS A 483 18.97 17.57 5.48
C LYS A 483 19.91 18.68 4.99
N VAL A 484 19.36 19.86 4.70
CA VAL A 484 20.02 20.91 3.91
C VAL A 484 19.64 22.31 4.41
N LEU A 485 19.67 22.55 5.72
CA LEU A 485 19.73 23.95 6.20
C LEU A 485 21.03 24.64 5.76
N GLY A 486 22.08 23.89 5.38
CA GLY A 486 23.40 24.46 5.05
C GLY A 486 23.92 24.29 3.61
N LYS A 487 23.32 23.47 2.73
CA LYS A 487 23.93 23.07 1.44
C LYS A 487 23.24 23.51 0.15
N TRP A 488 22.04 24.07 0.16
CA TRP A 488 21.41 24.63 -1.05
C TRP A 488 21.55 26.15 -1.02
N GLN A 489 22.50 26.68 -1.79
CA GLN A 489 22.77 28.12 -1.93
C GLN A 489 21.64 28.91 -2.62
N ARG A 490 20.45 28.33 -2.86
CA ARG A 490 19.37 28.93 -3.65
C ARG A 490 17.95 28.70 -3.10
N TRP A 491 17.77 28.57 -1.79
CA TRP A 491 16.42 28.76 -1.24
C TRP A 491 16.09 30.25 -1.18
N SER A 492 14.94 30.62 -1.71
CA SER A 492 14.42 31.97 -1.52
C SER A 492 14.23 32.22 -0.01
N ALA A 493 14.45 33.45 0.44
CA ALA A 493 14.28 33.81 1.85
C ALA A 493 12.86 33.49 2.36
N SER A 494 11.85 33.47 1.47
CA SER A 494 10.48 33.06 1.79
C SER A 494 10.37 31.57 2.12
N LEU A 495 10.97 30.69 1.32
CA LEU A 495 10.97 29.25 1.58
C LEU A 495 11.71 28.90 2.88
N HIS A 496 12.84 29.57 3.14
CA HIS A 496 13.59 29.37 4.38
C HIS A 496 12.77 29.79 5.61
N ARG A 497 12.09 30.95 5.56
CA ARG A 497 11.19 31.39 6.64
C ARG A 497 10.02 30.44 6.83
N HIS A 498 9.40 29.99 5.75
CA HIS A 498 8.26 29.07 5.78
C HIS A 498 8.63 27.76 6.49
N TRP A 499 9.63 27.04 5.99
CA TRP A 499 10.04 25.76 6.58
C TRP A 499 10.69 25.90 7.95
N GLY A 500 11.38 27.02 8.21
CA GLY A 500 11.85 27.36 9.55
C GLY A 500 10.68 27.53 10.54
N SER A 501 9.56 28.10 10.09
CA SER A 501 8.33 28.20 10.89
C SER A 501 7.68 26.85 11.11
N VAL A 502 7.53 26.04 10.05
CA VAL A 502 7.00 24.67 10.15
C VAL A 502 7.81 23.86 11.16
N HIS A 503 9.14 23.92 11.07
CA HIS A 503 10.04 23.22 12.00
C HIS A 503 9.88 23.71 13.44
N ARG A 504 9.91 25.03 13.68
CA ARG A 504 9.70 25.58 15.03
C ARG A 504 8.36 25.18 15.63
N ASN A 505 7.30 25.15 14.81
CA ASN A 505 5.97 24.81 15.29
C ASN A 505 5.83 23.30 15.58
N LEU A 506 6.43 22.44 14.75
CA LEU A 506 6.39 20.98 14.93
C LEU A 506 7.21 20.50 16.14
N HIS A 507 8.30 21.21 16.47
CA HIS A 507 9.20 20.87 17.58
C HIS A 507 8.98 21.73 18.84
N GLY A 508 8.07 22.70 18.79
CA GLY A 508 7.75 23.59 19.92
C GLY A 508 6.70 23.00 20.87
N GLU A 509 6.61 23.54 22.08
CA GLU A 509 5.55 23.17 23.05
C GLU A 509 4.27 24.00 22.84
N GLY A 510 3.10 23.44 23.17
CA GLY A 510 1.83 24.20 23.23
C GLY A 510 1.19 24.56 21.87
N TRP A 511 1.38 23.73 20.85
CA TRP A 511 0.89 24.00 19.49
C TRP A 511 -0.55 23.50 19.24
N LEU A 512 -1.08 22.59 20.07
CA LEU A 512 -2.51 22.32 20.19
C LEU A 512 -3.16 23.56 20.82
N LYS A 513 -3.58 24.49 19.97
CA LYS A 513 -4.23 25.72 20.41
C LYS A 513 -5.73 25.57 20.22
N PRO A 514 -6.56 26.01 21.18
CA PRO A 514 -7.98 26.13 20.91
C PRO A 514 -8.16 26.98 19.65
N PRO A 515 -9.12 26.64 18.77
CA PRO A 515 -9.30 27.36 17.52
C PRO A 515 -9.39 28.85 17.79
N SER A 516 -8.54 29.63 17.11
CA SER A 516 -8.45 31.06 17.35
C SER A 516 -9.80 31.72 17.11
N ALA A 517 -10.27 32.54 18.06
CA ALA A 517 -11.49 33.34 17.92
C ALA A 517 -11.37 34.48 16.88
N GLY A 518 -10.24 34.54 16.15
CA GLY A 518 -10.00 35.53 15.11
C GLY A 518 -10.54 35.02 13.77
N ALA A 519 -11.18 35.91 13.03
CA ALA A 519 -11.44 35.69 11.61
C ALA A 519 -10.14 35.23 10.91
N SER A 520 -10.27 34.33 9.94
CA SER A 520 -9.17 33.80 9.12
C SER A 520 -8.18 34.90 8.73
N PRO A 521 -6.87 34.60 8.57
CA PRO A 521 -5.97 35.55 7.97
C PRO A 521 -6.54 35.95 6.60
N VAL A 522 -6.98 37.19 6.48
CA VAL A 522 -7.20 37.82 5.19
C VAL A 522 -5.82 37.83 4.54
N SER A 523 -5.60 36.97 3.55
CA SER A 523 -4.53 37.23 2.60
C SER A 523 -4.86 38.60 2.00
N GLU A 524 -4.17 39.65 2.44
CA GLU A 524 -4.20 40.93 1.74
C GLU A 524 -3.82 40.65 0.29
N LYS A 525 -4.83 40.63 -0.59
CA LYS A 525 -4.59 40.91 -1.99
C LYS A 525 -4.02 42.31 -2.00
N ALA A 526 -2.71 42.41 -2.20
CA ALA A 526 -2.08 43.68 -2.53
C ALA A 526 -2.92 44.34 -3.63
N PRO A 527 -3.30 45.62 -3.48
CA PRO A 527 -4.20 46.27 -4.42
C PRO A 527 -3.58 46.23 -5.81
N ALA A 528 -4.40 45.90 -6.80
CA ALA A 528 -4.05 45.97 -8.21
C ALA A 528 -3.66 47.42 -8.55
N HIS A 529 -2.38 47.74 -8.40
CA HIS A 529 -1.83 48.98 -8.93
C HIS A 529 -1.83 48.88 -10.45
N ARG A 530 -2.58 49.81 -11.05
CA ARG A 530 -2.67 50.17 -12.48
C ARG A 530 -1.63 49.48 -13.37
N LEU A 531 -2.13 48.77 -14.38
CA LEU A 531 -1.44 48.47 -15.63
C LEU A 531 -0.63 49.70 -16.09
N MET A 532 0.66 49.74 -15.79
CA MET A 532 1.62 50.46 -16.61
C MET A 532 2.06 49.48 -17.69
N SER A 533 1.73 49.86 -18.92
CA SER A 533 2.16 49.25 -20.16
C SER A 533 3.60 48.75 -20.08
N ARG A 534 3.81 47.45 -20.37
CA ARG A 534 5.14 46.90 -20.64
C ARG A 534 5.76 47.74 -21.79
N PRO A 535 7.03 48.17 -21.68
CA PRO A 535 7.70 48.80 -22.81
C PRO A 535 7.89 47.75 -23.92
N PRO A 536 7.67 48.11 -25.20
CA PRO A 536 7.90 47.19 -26.30
C PRO A 536 9.41 46.95 -26.45
N LEU A 537 9.82 45.69 -26.43
CA LEU A 537 11.17 45.30 -26.80
C LEU A 537 11.37 45.61 -28.29
N GLN A 538 12.18 46.64 -28.56
CA GLN A 538 12.66 46.97 -29.89
C GLN A 538 13.48 45.80 -30.44
N ARG A 539 12.97 45.18 -31.52
CA ARG A 539 13.75 44.33 -32.41
C ARG A 539 14.81 45.19 -33.11
N THR A 540 16.06 45.04 -32.72
CA THR A 540 17.19 45.40 -33.58
C THR A 540 17.61 44.18 -34.41
N ALA A 541 17.87 44.46 -35.67
CA ALA A 541 18.02 43.50 -36.76
C ALA A 541 19.40 42.83 -36.79
N ARG A 542 19.38 41.57 -37.26
CA ARG A 542 20.39 40.85 -38.07
C ARG A 542 21.85 40.86 -37.60
N LEU A 543 22.30 39.68 -37.18
CA LEU A 543 23.38 38.98 -37.88
C LEU A 543 23.18 37.46 -37.77
N SER A 544 23.09 36.87 -38.96
CA SER A 544 22.72 35.50 -39.30
C SER A 544 23.87 34.52 -39.11
N TYR A 545 23.58 33.35 -38.54
CA TYR A 545 24.30 32.11 -38.86
C TYR A 545 23.32 31.09 -39.44
N TYR A 546 23.49 30.92 -40.76
CA TYR A 546 23.15 29.81 -41.65
C TYR A 546 22.31 28.63 -41.11
N TYR A 547 21.10 28.49 -41.65
CA TYR A 547 20.45 27.20 -41.90
C TYR A 547 20.42 27.00 -43.42
N GLY A 548 21.04 25.93 -43.90
CA GLY A 548 21.06 25.58 -45.32
C GLY A 548 21.43 24.12 -45.54
N ARG A 549 20.40 23.34 -45.92
CA ARG A 549 20.40 22.07 -46.67
C ARG A 549 21.30 20.92 -46.19
N PHE A 550 20.64 19.81 -45.86
CA PHE A 550 21.17 18.49 -46.22
C PHE A 550 21.03 18.30 -47.74
N PRO A 551 22.10 17.90 -48.45
CA PRO A 551 21.99 17.27 -49.75
C PRO A 551 21.41 15.86 -49.58
N GLU A 552 20.57 15.49 -50.54
CA GLU A 552 20.16 14.13 -50.85
C GLU A 552 21.39 13.21 -51.04
N GLU A 553 21.36 12.02 -50.47
CA GLU A 553 21.97 10.84 -51.10
C GLU A 553 20.85 9.83 -51.35
N ALA A 554 20.61 9.60 -52.64
CA ALA A 554 19.72 8.57 -53.14
C ALA A 554 20.32 7.19 -52.85
N GLU A 555 19.52 6.23 -52.41
CA GLU A 555 19.78 4.82 -52.72
C GLU A 555 19.15 4.52 -54.07
N GLU A 556 19.95 4.13 -55.06
CA GLU A 556 19.47 3.40 -56.22
C GLU A 556 20.03 1.98 -56.19
N ALA A 557 19.09 1.03 -56.16
CA ALA A 557 19.33 -0.37 -56.36
C ALA A 557 19.87 -0.66 -57.77
N THR A 558 20.58 -1.77 -57.88
CA THR A 558 21.27 -2.28 -59.06
C THR A 558 20.44 -2.39 -60.35
N VAL A 559 21.01 -1.80 -61.43
CA VAL A 559 21.04 -2.23 -62.86
C VAL A 559 19.95 -1.72 -63.85
N THR A 560 20.36 -0.75 -64.70
CA THR A 560 19.94 -0.35 -66.07
C THR A 560 18.49 0.11 -66.43
N THR A 561 18.40 1.35 -66.95
CA THR A 561 17.51 1.95 -68.00
C THR A 561 16.01 2.32 -67.77
N SER A 562 15.76 3.65 -67.81
CA SER A 562 14.68 4.46 -68.46
C SER A 562 13.19 4.54 -68.00
N VAL A 563 12.79 5.77 -67.59
CA VAL A 563 11.62 6.62 -68.01
C VAL A 563 10.18 6.34 -67.51
N SER A 564 9.77 7.17 -66.52
CA SER A 564 8.59 8.09 -66.44
C SER A 564 7.12 7.67 -66.11
N ILE A 565 6.52 8.58 -65.31
CA ILE A 565 5.11 9.08 -65.22
C ILE A 565 4.23 8.63 -64.02
N LYS A 566 3.98 9.62 -63.15
CA LYS A 566 2.80 10.02 -62.34
C LYS A 566 1.76 8.98 -61.87
N GLY A 567 1.45 9.06 -60.57
CA GLY A 567 0.10 9.41 -60.11
C GLY A 567 -0.57 8.49 -59.07
N ASN A 568 -0.91 9.12 -57.93
CA ASN A 568 -2.15 8.96 -57.15
C ASN A 568 -2.28 7.91 -56.01
N ASP A 569 -2.68 8.45 -54.86
CA ASP A 569 -3.62 7.99 -53.82
C ASP A 569 -3.40 6.74 -52.92
N ASN A 570 -3.64 7.05 -51.63
CA ASN A 570 -4.29 6.28 -50.55
C ASN A 570 -3.57 5.10 -49.87
N GLY A 571 -3.41 5.24 -48.55
CA GLY A 571 -3.63 4.12 -47.62
C GLY A 571 -2.75 4.07 -46.36
N THR A 572 -3.38 4.33 -45.21
CA THR A 572 -3.13 3.78 -43.85
C THR A 572 -1.87 4.19 -43.05
N ASN A 573 -2.09 5.01 -42.01
CA ASN A 573 -1.18 5.24 -40.89
C ASN A 573 -1.39 4.19 -39.78
N SER A 574 -0.27 3.68 -39.25
CA SER A 574 -0.15 3.13 -37.90
C SER A 574 0.89 3.97 -37.15
N ASP A 575 0.48 4.62 -36.07
CA ASP A 575 1.32 5.47 -35.22
C ASP A 575 2.16 4.62 -34.25
N GLU A 576 3.49 4.81 -34.28
CA GLU A 576 4.41 4.42 -33.20
C GLU A 576 4.89 5.66 -32.43
N MET A 577 5.13 5.44 -31.13
CA MET A 577 5.33 6.40 -30.06
C MET A 577 6.65 7.19 -30.14
N ASP A 578 6.58 8.50 -29.84
CA ASP A 578 7.75 9.33 -29.50
C ASP A 578 7.87 9.53 -27.99
N SER A 579 9.09 9.31 -27.49
CA SER A 579 9.51 9.46 -26.10
C SER A 579 10.18 10.82 -25.90
N ASP A 580 9.59 11.69 -25.09
CA ASP A 580 10.24 12.94 -24.68
C ASP A 580 11.24 12.71 -23.54
N SER A 581 12.47 13.14 -23.79
CA SER A 581 13.64 13.10 -22.92
C SER A 581 13.65 14.27 -21.93
N ASP A 582 13.65 13.98 -20.63
CA ASP A 582 13.96 14.93 -19.56
C ASP A 582 15.48 14.97 -19.30
N ASP A 583 16.15 16.02 -19.77
CA ASP A 583 17.52 16.36 -19.35
C ASP A 583 17.50 17.05 -17.96
N ASP A 584 18.12 16.40 -16.96
CA ASP A 584 18.35 16.88 -15.59
C ASP A 584 19.38 18.04 -15.57
N PRO A 585 19.26 19.07 -14.69
CA PRO A 585 20.25 20.14 -14.59
C PRO A 585 21.54 19.71 -13.84
N ASP A 586 22.68 19.85 -14.51
CA ASP A 586 24.09 19.65 -14.10
C ASP A 586 24.56 20.43 -12.84
N ILE A 587 24.00 20.18 -11.63
CA ILE A 587 24.45 20.88 -10.39
C ILE A 587 24.78 19.94 -9.21
N LEU A 588 24.88 18.62 -9.40
CA LEU A 588 25.24 17.69 -8.31
C LEU A 588 26.74 17.34 -8.17
N THR A 589 27.64 18.01 -8.88
CA THR A 589 29.11 17.81 -8.73
C THR A 589 29.79 19.07 -8.17
N SER A 590 29.81 19.20 -6.85
CA SER A 590 30.81 20.06 -6.20
C SER A 590 32.20 19.38 -6.32
N PRO A 591 33.25 20.06 -6.81
CA PRO A 591 34.57 19.48 -7.03
C PRO A 591 35.37 19.20 -5.74
N GLN A 592 34.81 19.44 -4.54
CA GLN A 592 35.47 19.08 -3.29
C GLN A 592 34.52 18.34 -2.32
N PRO A 593 34.72 17.03 -2.09
CA PRO A 593 33.90 16.27 -1.16
C PRO A 593 34.48 16.33 0.25
N ARG A 594 33.80 17.01 1.18
CA ARG A 594 33.92 16.69 2.62
C ARG A 594 32.94 15.55 2.92
N THR A 595 33.45 14.33 2.82
CA THR A 595 32.73 13.05 2.98
C THR A 595 32.52 12.68 4.44
N ASN A 596 31.34 12.20 4.83
CA ASN A 596 31.11 11.56 6.12
C ASN A 596 30.60 10.12 5.91
N TYR A 597 31.10 9.16 6.67
CA TYR A 597 30.97 7.71 6.46
C TYR A 597 29.52 7.21 6.27
N VAL A 598 28.57 7.90 6.92
CA VAL A 598 27.15 7.52 6.98
C VAL A 598 26.36 7.89 5.71
N THR A 599 26.88 8.72 4.80
CA THR A 599 26.13 9.14 3.60
C THR A 599 26.38 8.29 2.36
N GLN A 600 27.22 7.25 2.44
CA GLN A 600 27.40 6.28 1.36
C GLN A 600 26.62 4.99 1.65
N PRO A 601 26.16 4.27 0.61
CA PRO A 601 25.65 2.91 0.76
C PRO A 601 26.67 2.00 1.47
N ALA A 602 26.21 1.03 2.25
CA ALA A 602 27.07 0.02 2.84
C ALA A 602 27.68 -0.84 1.73
N ARG A 603 28.98 -1.18 1.85
CA ARG A 603 29.69 -1.95 0.82
C ARG A 603 29.48 -3.46 0.95
N SER A 604 28.92 -3.90 2.07
CA SER A 604 28.59 -5.30 2.37
C SER A 604 27.58 -5.36 3.51
N SER A 605 26.96 -6.52 3.71
CA SER A 605 26.08 -6.78 4.86
C SER A 605 26.81 -6.61 6.19
N ALA A 606 28.07 -7.05 6.29
CA ALA A 606 28.89 -6.86 7.48
C ALA A 606 29.18 -5.38 7.79
N ASP A 607 29.34 -4.54 6.76
CA ASP A 607 29.47 -3.08 6.90
C ASP A 607 28.13 -2.44 7.33
N GLU A 608 26.99 -2.93 6.83
CA GLU A 608 25.67 -2.49 7.25
C GLU A 608 25.38 -2.84 8.73
N ASP A 609 25.69 -4.07 9.15
CA ASP A 609 25.55 -4.52 10.55
C ASP A 609 26.44 -3.71 11.49
N HIS A 610 27.67 -3.41 11.07
CA HIS A 610 28.58 -2.57 11.83
C HIS A 610 28.06 -1.12 11.96
N ARG A 611 27.51 -0.55 10.87
CA ARG A 611 26.88 0.78 10.89
C ARG A 611 25.63 0.83 11.75
N LEU A 612 24.80 -0.21 11.72
CA LEU A 612 23.61 -0.35 12.57
C LEU A 612 23.98 -0.51 14.04
N CYS A 613 25.06 -1.25 14.34
CA CYS A 613 25.63 -1.34 15.68
C CYS A 613 26.04 0.04 16.21
N LEU A 614 26.78 0.80 15.42
CA LEU A 614 27.17 2.17 15.74
C LEU A 614 25.96 3.09 15.97
N ALA A 615 24.95 3.03 15.10
CA ALA A 615 23.72 3.79 15.25
C ALA A 615 22.95 3.43 16.54
N ARG A 616 22.91 2.15 16.92
CA ARG A 616 22.26 1.69 18.17
C ARG A 616 23.02 2.16 19.42
N CYS A 617 24.35 2.13 19.39
CA CYS A 617 25.19 2.68 20.47
C CYS A 617 24.93 4.18 20.67
N VAL A 618 24.79 4.91 19.56
CA VAL A 618 24.44 6.35 19.54
C VAL A 618 23.07 6.62 20.19
N VAL A 619 22.04 5.86 19.82
CA VAL A 619 20.67 6.05 20.33
C VAL A 619 20.59 5.89 21.85
N ARG A 620 21.28 4.88 22.40
CA ARG A 620 21.28 4.64 23.86
C ARG A 620 21.99 5.75 24.63
N LYS A 621 23.02 6.37 24.03
CA LYS A 621 23.70 7.53 24.61
C LYS A 621 22.79 8.75 24.63
N TRP A 622 22.05 9.01 23.55
CA TRP A 622 21.05 10.07 23.48
C TRP A 622 19.93 9.88 24.52
N MET A 623 19.41 8.66 24.68
CA MET A 623 18.37 8.33 25.67
C MET A 623 18.77 8.69 27.10
N ARG A 624 20.02 8.42 27.51
CA ARG A 624 20.51 8.81 28.85
C ARG A 624 20.52 10.33 29.03
N HIS A 625 20.96 11.10 28.03
CA HIS A 625 21.01 12.56 28.12
C HIS A 625 19.63 13.22 28.07
N ALA A 626 18.64 12.56 27.46
CA ALA A 626 17.25 13.00 27.45
C ALA A 626 16.46 12.63 28.73
N GLY A 627 17.12 12.01 29.73
CA GLY A 627 16.47 11.57 30.98
C GLY A 627 15.65 10.28 30.85
N LEU A 628 15.80 9.51 29.78
CA LEU A 628 15.12 8.23 29.56
C LEU A 628 15.96 7.08 30.16
N GLN A 629 15.37 6.31 31.09
CA GLN A 629 16.07 5.24 31.83
C GLN A 629 16.30 3.99 30.96
N PRO A 630 17.55 3.52 30.73
CA PRO A 630 17.86 2.40 29.85
C PRO A 630 18.05 1.06 30.59
N ASN A 631 17.27 0.78 31.63
CA ASN A 631 17.54 -0.31 32.57
C ASN A 631 17.08 -1.73 32.15
N ASN A 632 16.86 -2.01 30.86
CA ASN A 632 16.50 -3.37 30.43
C ASN A 632 17.48 -4.07 29.49
N LEU A 633 18.64 -3.48 29.13
CA LEU A 633 19.59 -4.18 28.27
C LEU A 633 21.05 -3.95 28.68
N SER A 634 21.71 -5.08 28.98
CA SER A 634 23.06 -5.26 29.50
C SER A 634 24.18 -4.57 28.69
N THR A 635 25.23 -4.28 29.46
CA THR A 635 26.45 -3.46 29.28
C THR A 635 27.49 -4.03 28.33
N MET A 636 28.21 -3.17 27.59
CA MET A 636 29.68 -3.15 27.46
C MET A 636 30.11 -1.82 26.79
N ASP A 637 31.20 -1.24 27.31
CA ASP A 637 31.62 0.16 27.21
C ASP A 637 32.31 0.57 25.89
N GLY A 638 32.26 1.87 25.57
CA GLY A 638 33.05 2.50 24.51
C GLY A 638 32.51 3.87 24.09
N GLU A 639 33.22 4.95 24.42
CA GLU A 639 32.82 6.35 24.27
C GLU A 639 32.93 6.90 22.84
N GLY A 640 31.89 7.62 22.38
CA GLY A 640 31.94 8.50 21.22
C GLY A 640 30.56 9.09 20.86
N GLU A 641 30.42 10.41 20.86
CA GLU A 641 29.21 11.14 20.44
C GLU A 641 29.01 11.12 18.92
N PHE A 642 27.81 10.81 18.42
CA PHE A 642 27.46 11.14 17.03
C PHE A 642 25.96 11.36 16.81
N THR A 643 25.53 12.62 16.67
CA THR A 643 24.35 12.95 15.86
C THR A 643 24.85 13.14 14.42
N PRO A 644 24.22 12.54 13.38
CA PRO A 644 24.61 12.90 12.02
C PRO A 644 24.41 14.41 11.85
N SER A 645 25.51 15.13 11.62
CA SER A 645 25.55 16.60 11.59
C SER A 645 24.66 17.24 10.50
N TRP A 646 23.98 16.42 9.71
CA TRP A 646 23.17 16.81 8.58
C TRP A 646 21.66 16.78 8.86
N THR A 647 21.15 16.27 10.00
CA THR A 647 19.71 16.34 10.30
C THR A 647 19.40 16.21 11.80
N SER A 648 18.36 16.93 12.27
CA SER A 648 17.77 16.72 13.59
C SER A 648 16.76 15.57 13.54
N GLY A 649 16.80 14.66 14.51
CA GLY A 649 15.84 13.56 14.59
C GLY A 649 14.42 14.06 14.84
N ILE A 650 13.42 13.44 14.21
CA ILE A 650 12.00 13.66 14.52
C ILE A 650 11.54 12.74 15.65
N SER A 651 10.61 13.23 16.47
CA SER A 651 10.02 12.48 17.59
C SER A 651 8.49 12.67 17.66
N PRO A 652 7.71 12.22 16.65
CA PRO A 652 6.26 12.29 16.73
C PRO A 652 5.71 11.59 17.96
N ARG A 653 4.69 12.16 18.59
CA ARG A 653 4.08 11.70 19.84
C ARG A 653 2.66 11.19 19.59
N LEU A 654 2.26 10.17 20.36
CA LEU A 654 0.84 9.90 20.59
C LEU A 654 0.37 10.92 21.63
N GLU A 655 -0.63 11.73 21.28
CA GLU A 655 -1.05 12.86 22.12
C GLU A 655 -2.44 12.64 22.74
N GLY A 656 -3.12 11.54 22.42
CA GLY A 656 -4.46 11.26 22.93
C GLY A 656 -5.49 12.23 22.36
N ARG A 657 -5.26 12.71 21.13
CA ARG A 657 -6.19 13.53 20.35
C ARG A 657 -7.49 12.77 20.11
N ILE A 658 -7.41 11.46 19.98
CA ILE A 658 -8.57 10.58 19.80
C ILE A 658 -8.70 9.71 21.05
N VAL A 659 -9.79 9.89 21.79
CA VAL A 659 -10.10 9.05 22.95
C VAL A 659 -11.19 8.06 22.56
N VAL A 660 -10.87 6.78 22.68
CA VAL A 660 -11.81 5.67 22.47
C VAL A 660 -12.41 5.32 23.82
N GLU A 661 -13.61 5.84 24.13
CA GLU A 661 -14.35 5.59 25.37
C GLU A 661 -15.37 4.46 25.25
#